data_AF-S7XEQ1-F1
#
_entry.id   AF-S7XEQ1-F1
#
_cell.length_a   1.000
_cell.length_b   1.000
_cell.length_c   1.000
_cell.angle_alpha   90.00
_cell.angle_beta   90.00
_cell.angle_gamma   90.00
#
_symmetry.space_group_name_H-M   'P 1'
#
loop_
_entity.id
_entity.type
_entity.pdbx_description
1 polymer ?
#
loop_
_entity_poly.entity_id
_entity_poly.type
_entity_poly.pdbx_seq_one_letter_code
_entity_poly.pdbx_strand_id
1 'polypeptide(L)'
;MTENNNVIFETMDEFYENLPKIYSEKDFNLLKMRLEGHSNKEISNLLNLQYTNVLFDIKKIVRELPEISEAEQFSELYTNYYVTKDQFLTYCINDGRVYEILSLKYKKGLTKFPTKKFTKKLHVQCENNSVIFETMDEFYEKLPKIYSEKDLNVLKMRLDGHSNKEISNLLNLQYTNILSSIRKLVRELPKIIEVDQFVELYTNYYITKGQFLTYCVNDGRVYEILSLKYKKGLTKFPTREFKKESNEEFENNHKLIDIIQSEHLEDVLEQKIKNIEFLKYRLDGLSLQEIGEKYSISRQRVYQILQRLLFQLPPIIEEEKFSDIYSSFDIPEDIFTLVFHEDSRVYNFLDLKYKKGSVDILDELARGDYSEEVKRIIEPLYLKKYMNREQLLIHTLSKYSETQQYFTSDDMFYLYNSEAEELNLPKLKVNNSLSLMNNAERYKNVIYSNGKGYRHYSVDIDDDKIAKIKEIFTDIEFGCYHMDLIFKNHLELMKELEIYSGSELHNLCKTYELVIPDIILRRNPEFTKGDIDKVTFIKQQIAIRNGISITDFTKEIYNEFGLQENSLTSFISKNLPDVLINGQLYIGDEERISKLSGLKEKLLDNIYLVSDFEKILARHTEYDISITSDVLYNLGFYQRGDFIIRSDFRGVKAILEEEIKTRRILDLSELPPTLVYALNQKPVIIPYMESEYKILKIAEKKYLNLTFIKNRDFFVRNFKNFIRNVESFVSENHYFTLESIIKDGFHDGLIDDGFSIISLERLLVNSKLISIVYSATNRSMLKKAILFYKSDDKKTLDDFFQDLLLEYGSCNVEDFIADIEQQYGIEFYEADVIERLINVGAVYSKTLNKLYVDKAEYLNEVYK
;
A
#
# COMPACT_ATOMS: atom_id res chain seq x y z
N MET A 1 -10.28 -24.05 -36.35
CA MET A 1 -11.40 -23.07 -36.24
C MET A 1 -11.01 -21.90 -35.32
N THR A 2 -11.67 -20.75 -35.43
CA THR A 2 -11.46 -19.60 -34.51
C THR A 2 -12.66 -19.39 -33.60
N GLU A 3 -12.44 -19.49 -32.29
CA GLU A 3 -13.44 -19.15 -31.25
C GLU A 3 -12.76 -18.21 -30.25
N ASN A 4 -13.36 -17.03 -29.98
CA ASN A 4 -12.78 -15.97 -29.13
C ASN A 4 -11.32 -15.59 -29.47
N ASN A 5 -11.02 -15.37 -30.75
CA ASN A 5 -9.67 -15.05 -31.25
C ASN A 5 -8.58 -16.13 -31.03
N ASN A 6 -8.93 -17.35 -30.62
CA ASN A 6 -8.00 -18.46 -30.47
C ASN A 6 -8.13 -19.44 -31.64
N VAL A 7 -7.00 -19.93 -32.16
CA VAL A 7 -6.94 -20.98 -33.18
C VAL A 7 -7.01 -22.35 -32.50
N ILE A 8 -8.07 -23.10 -32.78
CA ILE A 8 -8.31 -24.44 -32.23
C ILE A 8 -8.14 -25.46 -33.36
N PHE A 9 -7.26 -26.44 -33.18
CA PHE A 9 -7.07 -27.59 -34.08
C PHE A 9 -7.88 -28.77 -33.52
N GLU A 10 -8.60 -29.50 -34.39
CA GLU A 10 -9.49 -30.59 -33.93
C GLU A 10 -8.70 -31.87 -33.63
N THR A 11 -7.56 -32.07 -34.29
CA THR A 11 -6.66 -33.21 -34.03
C THR A 11 -5.18 -32.81 -34.08
N MET A 12 -4.31 -33.57 -33.40
CA MET A 12 -2.86 -33.33 -33.45
C MET A 12 -2.27 -33.60 -34.83
N ASP A 13 -2.87 -34.51 -35.60
CA ASP A 13 -2.46 -34.79 -36.97
C ASP A 13 -2.72 -33.57 -37.88
N GLU A 14 -3.85 -32.90 -37.71
CA GLU A 14 -4.17 -31.64 -38.40
C GLU A 14 -3.19 -30.50 -38.04
N PHE A 15 -2.73 -30.46 -36.78
CA PHE A 15 -1.69 -29.52 -36.33
C PHE A 15 -0.33 -29.81 -36.98
N TYR A 16 0.10 -31.08 -37.00
CA TYR A 16 1.39 -31.48 -37.57
C TYR A 16 1.43 -31.42 -39.11
N GLU A 17 0.30 -31.59 -39.81
CA GLU A 17 0.25 -31.47 -41.27
C GLU A 17 0.39 -30.02 -41.78
N ASN A 18 -0.03 -29.03 -40.97
CA ASN A 18 -0.07 -27.63 -41.40
C ASN A 18 1.16 -26.80 -40.98
N LEU A 19 1.91 -27.23 -39.96
CA LEU A 19 3.10 -26.51 -39.45
C LEU A 19 4.34 -26.49 -40.37
N PRO A 20 4.65 -27.53 -41.17
CA PRO A 20 5.83 -27.54 -42.04
C PRO A 20 5.81 -26.47 -43.14
N LYS A 21 4.67 -25.82 -43.38
CA LYS A 21 4.55 -24.68 -44.29
C LYS A 21 5.02 -23.35 -43.67
N ILE A 22 5.29 -23.34 -42.36
CA ILE A 22 5.56 -22.14 -41.54
C ILE A 22 6.94 -22.22 -40.85
N TYR A 23 7.45 -23.43 -40.58
CA TYR A 23 8.72 -23.66 -39.87
C TYR A 23 9.69 -24.52 -40.68
N SER A 24 11.00 -24.35 -40.45
CA SER A 24 12.01 -25.21 -41.07
C SER A 24 11.91 -26.64 -40.51
N GLU A 25 12.30 -27.64 -41.32
CA GLU A 25 12.22 -29.07 -40.96
C GLU A 25 13.01 -29.42 -39.68
N LYS A 26 14.07 -28.68 -39.39
CA LYS A 26 14.90 -28.85 -38.18
C LYS A 26 14.19 -28.31 -36.92
N ASP A 27 13.48 -27.19 -37.05
CA ASP A 27 12.75 -26.55 -35.94
C ASP A 27 11.45 -27.29 -35.62
N PHE A 28 10.79 -27.83 -36.64
CA PHE A 28 9.60 -28.67 -36.50
C PHE A 28 9.89 -29.95 -35.68
N ASN A 29 11.04 -30.59 -35.92
CA ASN A 29 11.44 -31.79 -35.17
C ASN A 29 11.78 -31.49 -33.70
N LEU A 30 12.38 -30.33 -33.41
CA LEU A 30 12.68 -29.91 -32.04
C LEU A 30 11.40 -29.56 -31.25
N LEU A 31 10.43 -28.92 -31.91
CA LEU A 31 9.12 -28.62 -31.35
C LEU A 31 8.34 -29.93 -31.06
N LYS A 32 8.40 -30.89 -31.98
CA LYS A 32 7.76 -32.20 -31.82
C LYS A 32 8.32 -32.97 -30.60
N MET A 33 9.63 -32.99 -30.42
CA MET A 33 10.27 -33.61 -29.24
C MET A 33 9.88 -32.94 -27.91
N ARG A 34 9.59 -31.63 -27.90
CA ARG A 34 9.19 -30.90 -26.68
C ARG A 34 7.71 -31.04 -26.34
N LEU A 35 6.87 -31.38 -27.31
CA LEU A 35 5.42 -31.52 -27.14
C LEU A 35 5.01 -33.00 -26.95
N GLU A 36 5.92 -33.95 -27.14
CA GLU A 36 5.72 -35.37 -26.87
C GLU A 36 5.40 -35.61 -25.37
N GLY A 37 4.27 -36.27 -25.10
CA GLY A 37 3.83 -36.61 -23.74
C GLY A 37 2.87 -35.60 -23.09
N HIS A 38 2.60 -34.45 -23.73
CA HIS A 38 1.64 -33.45 -23.24
C HIS A 38 0.24 -33.65 -23.85
N SER A 39 -0.81 -33.39 -23.06
CA SER A 39 -2.19 -33.45 -23.54
C SER A 39 -2.53 -32.25 -24.43
N ASN A 40 -3.49 -32.40 -25.35
CA ASN A 40 -3.91 -31.34 -26.28
C ASN A 40 -4.29 -30.02 -25.56
N LYS A 41 -4.82 -30.13 -24.33
CA LYS A 41 -5.18 -28.98 -23.49
C LYS A 41 -3.95 -28.25 -22.93
N GLU A 42 -2.89 -28.97 -22.58
CA GLU A 42 -1.63 -28.41 -22.08
C GLU A 42 -0.82 -27.75 -23.20
N ILE A 43 -0.79 -28.37 -24.38
CA ILE A 43 -0.13 -27.82 -25.58
C ILE A 43 -0.82 -26.51 -26.00
N SER A 44 -2.16 -26.48 -26.00
CA SER A 44 -2.94 -25.27 -26.33
C SER A 44 -2.72 -24.15 -25.31
N ASN A 45 -2.57 -24.48 -24.01
CA ASN A 45 -2.24 -23.50 -22.97
C ASN A 45 -0.81 -22.97 -23.08
N LEU A 46 0.18 -23.82 -23.40
CA LEU A 46 1.57 -23.41 -23.60
C LEU A 46 1.74 -22.48 -24.81
N LEU A 47 1.03 -22.77 -25.91
CA LEU A 47 1.04 -21.93 -27.11
C LEU A 47 0.34 -20.58 -26.87
N ASN A 48 -0.75 -20.55 -26.08
CA ASN A 48 -1.42 -19.30 -25.68
C ASN A 48 -0.56 -18.44 -24.74
N LEU A 49 0.21 -19.07 -23.82
CA LEU A 49 1.17 -18.38 -22.96
C LEU A 49 2.32 -17.74 -23.75
N GLN A 50 2.86 -18.43 -24.77
CA GLN A 50 3.86 -17.83 -25.67
C GLN A 50 3.28 -16.69 -26.51
N TYR A 51 2.07 -16.81 -27.04
CA TYR A 51 1.44 -15.76 -27.85
C TYR A 51 1.22 -14.46 -27.05
N THR A 52 0.86 -14.58 -25.77
CA THR A 52 0.60 -13.43 -24.89
C THR A 52 1.89 -12.72 -24.48
N ASN A 53 2.97 -13.47 -24.21
CA ASN A 53 4.28 -12.90 -23.88
C ASN A 53 4.96 -12.25 -25.09
N VAL A 54 4.84 -12.84 -26.29
CA VAL A 54 5.33 -12.24 -27.53
C VAL A 54 4.58 -10.95 -27.89
N LEU A 55 3.25 -10.92 -27.71
CA LEU A 55 2.45 -9.70 -27.90
C LEU A 55 2.79 -8.61 -26.89
N PHE A 56 3.14 -8.97 -25.65
CA PHE A 56 3.55 -8.04 -24.61
C PHE A 56 4.93 -7.44 -24.91
N ASP A 57 5.90 -8.26 -25.30
CA ASP A 57 7.26 -7.80 -25.65
C ASP A 57 7.29 -7.03 -26.98
N ILE A 58 6.50 -7.42 -27.99
CA ILE A 58 6.33 -6.62 -29.22
C ILE A 58 5.68 -5.27 -28.89
N LYS A 59 4.67 -5.21 -28.01
CA LYS A 59 4.06 -3.93 -27.58
C LYS A 59 5.02 -3.08 -26.76
N LYS A 60 5.91 -3.68 -25.98
CA LYS A 60 6.96 -3.00 -25.22
C LYS A 60 8.01 -2.38 -26.16
N ILE A 61 8.55 -3.17 -27.09
CA ILE A 61 9.52 -2.72 -28.10
C ILE A 61 8.91 -1.63 -29.00
N VAL A 62 7.65 -1.78 -29.43
CA VAL A 62 6.91 -0.77 -30.22
C VAL A 62 6.68 0.54 -29.44
N ARG A 63 6.69 0.51 -28.09
CA ARG A 63 6.59 1.73 -27.26
C ARG A 63 7.94 2.42 -27.05
N GLU A 64 9.06 1.72 -27.19
CA GLU A 64 10.44 2.20 -26.94
C GLU A 64 11.22 2.57 -28.22
N LEU A 65 10.53 2.61 -29.38
CA LEU A 65 11.08 2.81 -30.73
C LEU A 65 11.96 4.06 -31.00
N PRO A 66 11.94 5.18 -30.23
CA PRO A 66 12.83 6.31 -30.52
C PRO A 66 14.33 6.08 -30.18
N GLU A 67 14.68 5.06 -29.39
CA GLU A 67 16.00 5.00 -28.73
C GLU A 67 16.92 3.79 -29.05
N ILE A 68 16.53 2.82 -29.90
CA ILE A 68 17.32 1.59 -30.13
C ILE A 68 17.46 1.24 -31.63
N SER A 69 18.60 0.66 -32.03
CA SER A 69 18.93 0.32 -33.43
C SER A 69 18.16 -0.90 -33.97
N GLU A 70 17.77 -0.87 -35.26
CA GLU A 70 17.01 -1.97 -35.93
C GLU A 70 17.67 -3.36 -35.83
N ALA A 71 18.99 -3.44 -35.63
CA ALA A 71 19.74 -4.70 -35.62
C ALA A 71 19.68 -5.45 -34.27
N GLU A 72 19.65 -4.72 -33.14
CA GLU A 72 19.57 -5.33 -31.79
C GLU A 72 18.18 -5.90 -31.53
N GLN A 73 17.12 -5.19 -31.95
CA GLN A 73 15.73 -5.63 -31.81
C GLN A 73 15.42 -6.92 -32.57
N PHE A 74 15.97 -7.06 -33.78
CA PHE A 74 15.76 -8.25 -34.61
C PHE A 74 16.47 -9.48 -34.05
N SER A 75 17.65 -9.27 -33.45
CA SER A 75 18.42 -10.33 -32.80
C SER A 75 17.71 -10.88 -31.56
N GLU A 76 17.16 -10.04 -30.69
CA GLU A 76 16.42 -10.51 -29.51
C GLU A 76 15.11 -11.22 -29.86
N LEU A 77 14.30 -10.66 -30.78
CA LEU A 77 13.02 -11.27 -31.18
C LEU A 77 13.20 -12.58 -31.94
N TYR A 78 14.23 -12.68 -32.78
CA TYR A 78 14.55 -13.91 -33.50
C TYR A 78 15.12 -14.99 -32.57
N THR A 79 15.99 -14.61 -31.62
CA THR A 79 16.67 -15.56 -30.72
C THR A 79 15.77 -16.06 -29.59
N ASN A 80 14.91 -15.19 -29.03
CA ASN A 80 14.07 -15.53 -27.88
C ASN A 80 12.68 -16.05 -28.28
N TYR A 81 12.14 -15.62 -29.44
CA TYR A 81 10.74 -15.82 -29.79
C TYR A 81 10.48 -16.30 -31.23
N TYR A 82 11.53 -16.53 -32.03
CA TYR A 82 11.44 -17.06 -33.39
C TYR A 82 10.48 -16.29 -34.33
N VAL A 83 10.35 -14.97 -34.16
CA VAL A 83 9.48 -14.12 -34.99
C VAL A 83 10.22 -13.68 -36.26
N THR A 84 9.62 -13.88 -37.43
CA THR A 84 10.21 -13.47 -38.71
C THR A 84 9.94 -11.99 -39.03
N LYS A 85 10.73 -11.41 -39.95
CA LYS A 85 10.64 -9.99 -40.34
C LYS A 85 9.28 -9.59 -40.88
N ASP A 86 8.69 -10.46 -41.68
CA ASP A 86 7.39 -10.20 -42.29
C ASP A 86 6.26 -10.32 -41.26
N GLN A 87 6.40 -11.20 -40.25
CA GLN A 87 5.45 -11.32 -39.14
C GLN A 87 5.47 -10.09 -38.22
N PHE A 88 6.66 -9.57 -37.91
CA PHE A 88 6.81 -8.33 -37.13
C PHE A 88 6.22 -7.10 -37.86
N LEU A 89 6.50 -6.98 -39.17
CA LEU A 89 5.95 -5.91 -40.02
C LEU A 89 4.42 -6.00 -40.10
N THR A 90 3.85 -7.20 -40.26
CA THR A 90 2.40 -7.42 -40.29
C THR A 90 1.73 -6.98 -38.97
N TYR A 91 2.39 -7.21 -37.84
CA TYR A 91 1.91 -6.75 -36.53
C TYR A 91 1.91 -5.23 -36.39
N CYS A 92 2.98 -4.56 -36.83
CA CYS A 92 3.07 -3.10 -36.83
C CYS A 92 2.06 -2.45 -37.78
N ILE A 93 1.70 -3.14 -38.87
CA ILE A 93 0.64 -2.76 -39.82
C ILE A 93 -0.74 -2.81 -39.16
N ASN A 94 -1.03 -3.88 -38.43
CA ASN A 94 -2.32 -4.05 -37.76
C ASN A 94 -2.53 -3.10 -36.57
N ASP A 95 -1.44 -2.65 -35.92
CA ASP A 95 -1.48 -1.70 -34.79
C ASP A 95 -1.38 -0.22 -35.22
N GLY A 96 -1.30 0.06 -36.53
CA GLY A 96 -1.36 1.42 -37.08
C GLY A 96 -0.08 2.27 -36.94
N ARG A 97 1.05 1.69 -36.51
CA ARG A 97 2.32 2.41 -36.22
C ARG A 97 3.44 2.27 -37.25
N VAL A 98 3.14 1.72 -38.43
CA VAL A 98 4.08 1.56 -39.57
C VAL A 98 4.82 2.86 -39.92
N TYR A 99 4.19 4.02 -39.68
CA TYR A 99 4.73 5.33 -40.02
C TYR A 99 5.97 5.70 -39.20
N GLU A 100 6.06 5.27 -37.93
CA GLU A 100 7.22 5.55 -37.05
C GLU A 100 8.45 4.79 -37.55
N ILE A 101 8.28 3.52 -37.94
CA ILE A 101 9.32 2.67 -38.53
C ILE A 101 9.80 3.20 -39.89
N LEU A 102 8.87 3.66 -40.75
CA LEU A 102 9.22 4.22 -42.06
C LEU A 102 9.86 5.62 -41.97
N SER A 103 9.53 6.41 -40.95
CA SER A 103 10.11 7.74 -40.72
C SER A 103 11.58 7.67 -40.26
N LEU A 104 11.93 6.65 -39.48
CA LEU A 104 13.31 6.40 -39.03
C LEU A 104 14.23 5.99 -40.18
N LYS A 105 13.69 5.37 -41.24
CA LYS A 105 14.50 4.82 -42.33
C LYS A 105 14.83 5.80 -43.47
N TYR A 106 14.06 6.88 -43.67
CA TYR A 106 14.23 7.72 -44.86
C TYR A 106 14.08 9.23 -44.61
N LYS A 107 15.17 9.88 -44.17
CA LYS A 107 15.42 11.32 -44.32
C LYS A 107 15.62 11.65 -45.81
N LYS A 108 14.60 12.21 -46.48
CA LYS A 108 14.59 13.05 -47.71
C LYS A 108 13.65 12.56 -48.84
N GLY A 109 12.68 13.42 -49.18
CA GLY A 109 12.32 13.78 -50.55
C GLY A 109 11.32 12.90 -51.30
N LEU A 110 10.12 13.44 -51.57
CA LEU A 110 9.47 13.55 -52.90
C LEU A 110 8.04 14.11 -52.74
N THR A 111 7.83 15.32 -53.26
CA THR A 111 6.58 16.10 -53.21
C THR A 111 6.02 16.28 -54.63
N LYS A 112 4.87 15.66 -54.98
CA LYS A 112 3.85 16.19 -55.95
C LYS A 112 2.64 15.25 -56.31
N PHE A 113 1.41 15.82 -56.19
CA PHE A 113 0.08 15.60 -56.87
C PHE A 113 -0.90 14.46 -56.47
N PRO A 114 -2.25 14.49 -56.75
CA PRO A 114 -3.15 15.56 -57.28
C PRO A 114 -4.56 15.78 -56.60
N THR A 115 -5.23 16.92 -56.88
CA THR A 115 -6.63 17.25 -56.48
C THR A 115 -7.70 17.03 -57.59
N LYS A 116 -8.98 16.87 -57.21
CA LYS A 116 -10.26 16.62 -57.96
C LYS A 116 -10.47 17.15 -59.40
N LYS A 117 -9.60 18.00 -59.94
CA LYS A 117 -9.58 18.38 -61.37
C LYS A 117 -8.91 17.30 -62.26
N PHE A 118 -8.27 16.30 -61.65
CA PHE A 118 -7.51 15.21 -62.30
C PHE A 118 -8.38 14.09 -62.88
N THR A 119 -9.48 13.72 -62.21
CA THR A 119 -10.36 12.59 -62.59
C THR A 119 -11.10 12.83 -63.91
N LYS A 120 -11.41 14.09 -64.23
CA LYS A 120 -12.13 14.45 -65.47
C LYS A 120 -11.25 14.38 -66.74
N LYS A 121 -9.92 14.30 -66.62
CA LYS A 121 -8.97 14.34 -67.75
C LYS A 121 -8.41 12.97 -68.14
N LEU A 122 -8.57 11.94 -67.29
CA LEU A 122 -7.98 10.60 -67.46
C LEU A 122 -9.00 9.49 -67.75
N HIS A 123 -10.31 9.81 -67.75
CA HIS A 123 -11.42 8.86 -67.99
C HIS A 123 -11.35 7.59 -67.12
N VAL A 124 -11.21 7.74 -65.80
CA VAL A 124 -11.16 6.62 -64.85
C VAL A 124 -12.25 6.74 -63.78
N GLN A 125 -12.80 5.62 -63.29
CA GLN A 125 -13.88 5.60 -62.29
C GLN A 125 -13.36 5.80 -60.85
N CYS A 126 -14.24 6.33 -59.98
CA CYS A 126 -13.96 6.53 -58.56
C CYS A 126 -15.03 5.87 -57.69
N GLU A 127 -14.60 5.18 -56.64
CA GLU A 127 -15.41 4.79 -55.48
C GLU A 127 -14.74 5.28 -54.20
N ASN A 128 -15.53 5.82 -53.26
CA ASN A 128 -15.07 6.28 -51.93
C ASN A 128 -13.82 7.19 -51.94
N ASN A 129 -13.76 8.14 -52.89
CA ASN A 129 -12.64 9.07 -53.10
C ASN A 129 -11.30 8.44 -53.54
N SER A 130 -11.28 7.17 -53.96
CA SER A 130 -10.10 6.50 -54.53
C SER A 130 -10.24 6.34 -56.05
N VAL A 131 -9.14 6.51 -56.80
CA VAL A 131 -9.08 6.27 -58.26
C VAL A 131 -8.71 4.81 -58.50
N ILE A 132 -9.50 4.08 -59.29
CA ILE A 132 -9.30 2.65 -59.54
C ILE A 132 -8.76 2.47 -60.96
N PHE A 133 -7.59 1.84 -61.13
CA PHE A 133 -7.08 1.42 -62.43
C PHE A 133 -7.40 -0.06 -62.63
N GLU A 134 -7.88 -0.45 -63.81
CA GLU A 134 -8.34 -1.82 -64.04
C GLU A 134 -7.17 -2.80 -64.20
N THR A 135 -6.01 -2.34 -64.70
CA THR A 135 -4.79 -3.16 -64.86
C THR A 135 -3.50 -2.36 -64.62
N MET A 136 -2.42 -3.05 -64.24
CA MET A 136 -1.10 -2.41 -64.02
C MET A 136 -0.46 -1.90 -65.32
N ASP A 137 -0.74 -2.54 -66.45
CA ASP A 137 -0.27 -2.06 -67.75
C ASP A 137 -0.92 -0.72 -68.12
N GLU A 138 -2.20 -0.53 -67.79
CA GLU A 138 -2.90 0.75 -67.96
C GLU A 138 -2.33 1.85 -67.04
N PHE A 139 -1.92 1.48 -65.83
CA PHE A 139 -1.25 2.37 -64.88
C PHE A 139 0.13 2.83 -65.41
N TYR A 140 0.95 1.91 -65.92
CA TYR A 140 2.28 2.23 -66.43
C TYR A 140 2.26 2.95 -67.81
N GLU A 141 1.26 2.72 -68.66
CA GLU A 141 1.10 3.41 -69.95
C GLU A 141 0.76 4.91 -69.79
N LYS A 142 0.00 5.28 -68.75
CA LYS A 142 -0.50 6.65 -68.57
C LYS A 142 0.42 7.55 -67.72
N LEU A 143 1.39 6.96 -67.02
CA LEU A 143 2.30 7.65 -66.08
C LEU A 143 3.40 8.55 -66.69
N PRO A 144 3.95 8.29 -67.90
CA PRO A 144 5.01 9.13 -68.50
C PRO A 144 4.61 10.58 -68.81
N LYS A 145 3.32 10.92 -68.73
CA LYS A 145 2.83 12.31 -68.87
C LYS A 145 2.91 13.12 -67.57
N ILE A 146 3.29 12.52 -66.45
CA ILE A 146 3.18 13.11 -65.10
C ILE A 146 4.53 13.13 -64.36
N TYR A 147 5.46 12.22 -64.65
CA TYR A 147 6.74 12.07 -63.95
C TYR A 147 7.92 12.10 -64.92
N SER A 148 9.08 12.57 -64.45
CA SER A 148 10.30 12.48 -65.24
C SER A 148 10.71 11.02 -65.40
N GLU A 149 11.36 10.68 -66.51
CA GLU A 149 11.78 9.31 -66.84
C GLU A 149 12.69 8.70 -65.75
N LYS A 150 13.44 9.56 -65.05
CA LYS A 150 14.30 9.19 -63.92
C LYS A 150 13.49 8.82 -62.67
N ASP A 151 12.40 9.52 -62.40
CA ASP A 151 11.50 9.24 -61.27
C ASP A 151 10.66 7.99 -61.52
N LEU A 152 10.26 7.75 -62.78
CA LEU A 152 9.51 6.57 -63.18
C LEU A 152 10.30 5.27 -62.96
N ASN A 153 11.60 5.29 -63.27
CA ASN A 153 12.48 4.13 -63.11
C ASN A 153 12.75 3.83 -61.63
N VAL A 154 12.86 4.86 -60.77
CA VAL A 154 12.97 4.68 -59.33
C VAL A 154 11.67 4.16 -58.72
N LEU A 155 10.51 4.62 -59.21
CA LEU A 155 9.20 4.12 -58.77
C LEU A 155 8.98 2.66 -59.19
N LYS A 156 9.35 2.29 -60.42
CA LYS A 156 9.31 0.91 -60.91
C LYS A 156 10.20 -0.02 -60.10
N MET A 157 11.45 0.38 -59.81
CA MET A 157 12.34 -0.40 -58.95
C MET A 157 11.84 -0.54 -57.50
N ARG A 158 11.07 0.43 -56.99
CA ARG A 158 10.53 0.42 -55.61
C ARG A 158 9.25 -0.38 -55.45
N LEU A 159 8.53 -0.64 -56.53
CA LEU A 159 7.28 -1.39 -56.54
C LEU A 159 7.46 -2.82 -57.06
N ASP A 160 8.67 -3.14 -57.53
CA ASP A 160 9.02 -4.45 -58.04
C ASP A 160 8.98 -5.49 -56.92
N GLY A 161 8.20 -6.56 -57.11
CA GLY A 161 8.00 -7.62 -56.12
C GLY A 161 6.83 -7.40 -55.14
N HIS A 162 6.09 -6.29 -55.22
CA HIS A 162 4.89 -6.06 -54.40
C HIS A 162 3.59 -6.43 -55.14
N SER A 163 2.60 -6.94 -54.41
CA SER A 163 1.30 -7.27 -54.98
C SER A 163 0.43 -6.02 -55.19
N ASN A 164 -0.48 -6.06 -56.17
CA ASN A 164 -1.36 -4.93 -56.52
C ASN A 164 -2.17 -4.37 -55.32
N LYS A 165 -2.49 -5.23 -54.35
CA LYS A 165 -3.22 -4.86 -53.12
C LYS A 165 -2.34 -4.07 -52.15
N GLU A 166 -1.06 -4.41 -52.04
CA GLU A 166 -0.09 -3.73 -51.17
C GLU A 166 0.26 -2.33 -51.71
N ILE A 167 0.40 -2.21 -53.02
CA ILE A 167 0.67 -0.94 -53.70
C ILE A 167 -0.52 0.03 -53.52
N SER A 168 -1.76 -0.46 -53.63
CA SER A 168 -2.97 0.34 -53.42
C SER A 168 -3.10 0.85 -51.98
N ASN A 169 -2.73 0.02 -51.00
CA ASN A 169 -2.74 0.40 -49.58
C ASN A 169 -1.65 1.44 -49.23
N LEU A 170 -0.46 1.30 -49.80
CA LEU A 170 0.64 2.26 -49.62
C LEU A 170 0.29 3.65 -50.16
N LEU A 171 -0.42 3.71 -51.29
CA LEU A 171 -0.90 4.97 -51.89
C LEU A 171 -2.02 5.61 -51.06
N ASN A 172 -2.92 4.81 -50.49
CA ASN A 172 -4.00 5.32 -49.62
C ASN A 172 -3.47 5.85 -48.27
N LEU A 173 -2.45 5.22 -47.69
CA LEU A 173 -1.84 5.64 -46.41
C LEU A 173 -1.13 7.01 -46.49
N GLN A 174 -0.51 7.34 -47.64
CA GLN A 174 0.07 8.68 -47.86
C GLN A 174 -0.99 9.78 -47.91
N TYR A 175 -2.21 9.49 -48.39
CA TYR A 175 -3.31 10.45 -48.49
C TYR A 175 -3.80 10.92 -47.11
N THR A 176 -3.91 9.99 -46.15
CA THR A 176 -4.33 10.25 -44.77
C THR A 176 -3.33 11.10 -43.99
N ASN A 177 -2.03 10.97 -44.26
CA ASN A 177 -0.98 11.68 -43.52
C ASN A 177 -0.78 13.14 -43.95
N ILE A 178 -1.08 13.47 -45.21
CA ILE A 178 -1.10 14.89 -45.66
C ILE A 178 -2.31 15.62 -45.07
N LEU A 179 -3.46 14.95 -45.01
CA LEU A 179 -4.68 15.45 -44.37
C LEU A 179 -4.52 15.69 -42.87
N SER A 180 -3.83 14.79 -42.15
CA SER A 180 -3.55 14.95 -40.71
C SER A 180 -2.58 16.11 -40.46
N SER A 181 -1.56 16.27 -41.30
CA SER A 181 -0.57 17.34 -41.19
C SER A 181 -1.17 18.72 -41.50
N ILE A 182 -2.02 18.83 -42.53
CA ILE A 182 -2.76 20.08 -42.84
C ILE A 182 -3.75 20.42 -41.71
N ARG A 183 -4.46 19.43 -41.15
CA ARG A 183 -5.36 19.64 -40.00
C ARG A 183 -4.60 20.08 -38.74
N LYS A 184 -3.38 19.58 -38.52
CA LYS A 184 -2.51 19.99 -37.43
C LYS A 184 -2.03 21.44 -37.62
N LEU A 185 -1.62 21.81 -38.83
CA LEU A 185 -1.19 23.18 -39.16
C LEU A 185 -2.33 24.21 -39.06
N VAL A 186 -3.55 23.85 -39.51
CA VAL A 186 -4.77 24.67 -39.38
C VAL A 186 -5.21 24.82 -37.91
N ARG A 187 -4.89 23.85 -37.05
CA ARG A 187 -5.12 23.96 -35.59
C ARG A 187 -4.12 24.87 -34.88
N GLU A 188 -2.90 25.04 -35.41
CA GLU A 188 -1.84 25.83 -34.76
C GLU A 188 -1.73 27.28 -35.27
N LEU A 189 -2.47 27.64 -36.33
CA LEU A 189 -2.56 28.99 -36.89
C LEU A 189 -2.86 30.14 -35.90
N PRO A 190 -3.58 29.95 -34.77
CA PRO A 190 -3.78 31.03 -33.80
C PRO A 190 -2.52 31.37 -32.97
N LYS A 191 -1.49 30.51 -32.98
CA LYS A 191 -0.31 30.63 -32.09
C LYS A 191 0.96 31.18 -32.75
N ILE A 192 0.98 31.35 -34.08
CA ILE A 192 2.18 31.80 -34.82
C ILE A 192 1.90 33.17 -35.44
N ILE A 193 2.24 34.23 -34.71
CA ILE A 193 2.26 35.60 -35.25
C ILE A 193 3.70 36.09 -35.27
N GLU A 194 4.44 35.76 -36.33
CA GLU A 194 5.42 36.65 -36.95
C GLU A 194 5.44 36.39 -38.47
N VAL A 195 5.38 37.47 -39.25
CA VAL A 195 5.14 37.44 -40.71
C VAL A 195 6.27 36.75 -41.49
N ASP A 196 7.44 36.59 -40.88
CA ASP A 196 8.62 36.07 -41.57
C ASP A 196 8.65 34.53 -41.65
N GLN A 197 7.91 33.82 -40.79
CA GLN A 197 7.69 32.37 -40.92
C GLN A 197 6.61 32.01 -41.96
N PHE A 198 5.78 32.98 -42.36
CA PHE A 198 4.74 32.81 -43.40
C PHE A 198 5.35 32.65 -44.80
N VAL A 199 6.46 33.34 -45.05
CA VAL A 199 7.21 33.23 -46.32
C VAL A 199 7.93 31.89 -46.40
N GLU A 200 8.47 31.41 -45.27
CA GLU A 200 9.18 30.13 -45.20
C GLU A 200 8.29 28.91 -45.48
N LEU A 201 7.01 28.97 -45.06
CA LEU A 201 5.98 27.97 -45.40
C LEU A 201 5.61 27.96 -46.89
N TYR A 202 5.64 29.12 -47.55
CA TYR A 202 5.33 29.26 -48.97
C TYR A 202 6.41 28.62 -49.86
N THR A 203 7.67 28.63 -49.40
CA THR A 203 8.81 28.03 -50.10
C THR A 203 8.97 26.54 -49.85
N ASN A 204 8.57 26.02 -48.68
CA ASN A 204 8.89 24.64 -48.28
C ASN A 204 7.82 23.58 -48.62
N TYR A 205 6.57 23.94 -48.94
CA TYR A 205 5.48 22.94 -49.14
C TYR A 205 4.67 23.03 -50.46
N TYR A 206 5.00 23.94 -51.38
CA TYR A 206 4.44 24.02 -52.75
C TYR A 206 2.90 23.82 -52.89
N ILE A 207 2.08 24.48 -52.06
CA ILE A 207 0.61 24.50 -52.20
C ILE A 207 0.19 25.79 -52.91
N THR A 208 -0.79 25.74 -53.83
CA THR A 208 -1.27 26.96 -54.49
C THR A 208 -2.27 27.74 -53.61
N LYS A 209 -2.24 29.08 -53.69
CA LYS A 209 -3.15 30.01 -52.96
C LYS A 209 -4.63 29.60 -53.03
N GLY A 210 -5.10 29.08 -54.17
CA GLY A 210 -6.49 28.64 -54.34
C GLY A 210 -6.83 27.34 -53.61
N GLN A 211 -5.87 26.42 -53.45
CA GLN A 211 -6.08 25.14 -52.74
C GLN A 211 -6.18 25.34 -51.23
N PHE A 212 -5.39 26.28 -50.67
CA PHE A 212 -5.50 26.66 -49.27
C PHE A 212 -6.84 27.32 -48.96
N LEU A 213 -7.28 28.29 -49.79
CA LEU A 213 -8.58 28.96 -49.64
C LEU A 213 -9.77 27.99 -49.69
N THR A 214 -9.71 26.97 -50.54
CA THR A 214 -10.77 25.96 -50.63
C THR A 214 -10.86 25.07 -49.38
N TYR A 215 -9.72 24.81 -48.72
CA TYR A 215 -9.69 24.06 -47.47
C TYR A 215 -10.30 24.85 -46.30
N CYS A 216 -9.98 26.13 -46.20
CA CYS A 216 -10.51 27.00 -45.15
C CYS A 216 -12.02 27.26 -45.29
N VAL A 217 -12.54 27.22 -46.53
CA VAL A 217 -13.99 27.28 -46.81
C VAL A 217 -14.73 26.01 -46.39
N ASN A 218 -14.09 24.85 -46.49
CA ASN A 218 -14.71 23.56 -46.13
C ASN A 218 -14.62 23.22 -44.63
N ASP A 219 -13.72 23.86 -43.86
CA ASP A 219 -13.54 23.64 -42.41
C ASP A 219 -14.26 24.69 -41.55
N GLY A 220 -15.11 25.54 -42.14
CA GLY A 220 -15.91 26.54 -41.42
C GLY A 220 -15.14 27.76 -40.87
N ARG A 221 -13.81 27.82 -41.01
CA ARG A 221 -12.96 28.90 -40.45
C ARG A 221 -12.70 30.07 -41.39
N VAL A 222 -13.64 30.34 -42.29
CA VAL A 222 -13.58 31.49 -43.21
C VAL A 222 -13.49 32.81 -42.42
N TYR A 223 -14.15 32.87 -41.26
CA TYR A 223 -14.21 34.05 -40.41
C TYR A 223 -12.85 34.44 -39.79
N GLU A 224 -12.05 33.47 -39.34
CA GLU A 224 -10.72 33.72 -38.76
C GLU A 224 -9.74 34.28 -39.81
N ILE A 225 -9.81 33.82 -41.06
CA ILE A 225 -8.95 34.32 -42.13
C ILE A 225 -9.44 35.67 -42.70
N LEU A 226 -10.75 35.90 -42.76
CA LEU A 226 -11.28 37.22 -43.07
C LEU A 226 -10.82 38.22 -42.00
N SER A 227 -10.90 37.89 -40.72
CA SER A 227 -10.39 38.74 -39.62
C SER A 227 -8.90 39.08 -39.74
N LEU A 228 -8.07 38.13 -40.21
CA LEU A 228 -6.64 38.35 -40.44
C LEU A 228 -6.34 39.21 -41.68
N LYS A 229 -7.19 39.14 -42.71
CA LYS A 229 -7.11 40.02 -43.89
C LYS A 229 -7.47 41.48 -43.55
N TYR A 230 -8.32 41.69 -42.55
CA TYR A 230 -8.70 43.01 -42.03
C TYR A 230 -7.75 43.56 -40.95
N LYS A 231 -6.72 42.81 -40.54
CA LYS A 231 -5.74 43.23 -39.52
C LYS A 231 -4.54 44.04 -40.09
N LYS A 232 -4.44 44.21 -41.41
CA LYS A 232 -3.48 45.14 -42.06
C LYS A 232 -4.20 46.39 -42.59
N GLY A 233 -4.75 47.17 -41.65
CA GLY A 233 -5.03 48.60 -41.81
C GLY A 233 -6.05 48.99 -42.86
N LEU A 234 -7.34 49.00 -42.49
CA LEU A 234 -8.36 50.02 -42.83
C LEU A 234 -9.67 49.69 -42.07
N THR A 235 -9.91 50.43 -40.98
CA THR A 235 -11.18 50.74 -40.27
C THR A 235 -12.21 49.64 -39.90
N LYS A 236 -12.34 49.40 -38.58
CA LYS A 236 -13.50 49.03 -37.72
C LYS A 236 -14.55 47.99 -38.20
N PHE A 237 -14.71 46.91 -37.41
CA PHE A 237 -16.00 46.25 -37.18
C PHE A 237 -16.70 46.94 -35.99
N PRO A 238 -18.00 47.31 -36.05
CA PRO A 238 -18.62 48.20 -35.07
C PRO A 238 -19.41 47.46 -33.98
N THR A 239 -19.05 47.65 -32.70
CA THR A 239 -20.02 47.70 -31.58
C THR A 239 -20.29 49.18 -31.27
N ARG A 240 -21.57 49.58 -31.23
CA ARG A 240 -21.99 51.00 -31.08
C ARG A 240 -21.78 51.49 -29.65
N GLU A 241 -21.02 52.58 -29.50
CA GLU A 241 -21.45 53.76 -28.76
C GLU A 241 -21.11 55.01 -29.57
N PHE A 242 -22.13 55.79 -29.92
CA PHE A 242 -22.00 57.10 -30.54
C PHE A 242 -21.55 58.11 -29.48
N LYS A 243 -20.35 58.69 -29.61
CA LYS A 243 -20.08 60.08 -29.19
C LYS A 243 -19.18 60.81 -30.20
N LYS A 244 -19.72 61.95 -30.61
CA LYS A 244 -19.30 63.07 -31.47
C LYS A 244 -17.80 63.43 -31.57
N GLU A 245 -17.51 64.07 -32.72
CA GLU A 245 -16.33 64.88 -33.11
C GLU A 245 -15.13 64.06 -33.66
N SER A 246 -14.57 64.28 -34.85
CA SER A 246 -14.70 65.29 -35.91
C SER A 246 -14.31 64.66 -37.27
N ASN A 247 -15.13 64.87 -38.29
CA ASN A 247 -14.87 64.47 -39.69
C ASN A 247 -13.92 65.48 -40.35
N GLU A 248 -12.77 65.04 -40.87
CA GLU A 248 -12.07 65.81 -41.92
C GLU A 248 -11.22 65.00 -42.92
N GLU A 249 -11.19 63.66 -42.90
CA GLU A 249 -10.27 62.91 -43.80
C GLU A 249 -10.86 61.70 -44.55
N PHE A 250 -12.17 61.66 -44.80
CA PHE A 250 -12.79 60.55 -45.54
C PHE A 250 -13.62 60.97 -46.76
N GLU A 251 -13.24 62.06 -47.45
CA GLU A 251 -14.04 62.62 -48.54
C GLU A 251 -13.74 62.10 -49.97
N ASN A 252 -12.81 61.15 -50.18
CA ASN A 252 -12.33 60.90 -51.56
C ASN A 252 -12.64 59.55 -52.21
N ASN A 253 -13.63 58.76 -51.75
CA ASN A 253 -14.03 57.54 -52.49
C ASN A 253 -15.53 57.18 -52.38
N HIS A 254 -16.42 58.08 -52.80
CA HIS A 254 -17.84 57.78 -52.98
C HIS A 254 -18.30 57.92 -54.42
N LYS A 255 -18.42 56.79 -55.13
CA LYS A 255 -19.55 56.54 -56.04
C LYS A 255 -19.95 55.05 -55.97
N LEU A 256 -21.22 54.84 -55.59
CA LEU A 256 -22.05 53.62 -55.66
C LEU A 256 -21.88 52.54 -54.58
N ILE A 257 -22.51 52.71 -53.41
CA ILE A 257 -23.32 51.68 -52.70
C ILE A 257 -24.36 52.43 -51.84
N ASP A 258 -25.66 52.21 -52.08
CA ASP A 258 -26.72 52.60 -51.13
C ASP A 258 -26.53 51.80 -49.84
N ILE A 259 -26.26 52.46 -48.71
CA ILE A 259 -26.15 51.81 -47.41
C ILE A 259 -27.57 51.43 -46.96
N ILE A 260 -27.97 50.18 -47.19
CA ILE A 260 -29.16 49.59 -46.58
C ILE A 260 -28.89 49.49 -45.07
N GLN A 261 -29.67 50.18 -44.26
CA GLN A 261 -29.57 50.10 -42.80
C GLN A 261 -30.39 48.91 -42.30
N SER A 262 -29.81 48.09 -41.42
CA SER A 262 -30.52 46.97 -40.78
C SER A 262 -31.54 47.50 -39.76
N GLU A 263 -32.71 46.87 -39.70
CA GLU A 263 -33.83 47.27 -38.85
C GLU A 263 -34.15 46.18 -37.81
N HIS A 264 -34.79 46.55 -36.69
CA HIS A 264 -35.27 45.55 -35.72
C HIS A 264 -36.46 44.78 -36.30
N LEU A 265 -36.56 43.48 -36.00
CA LEU A 265 -37.65 42.64 -36.47
C LEU A 265 -39.02 43.23 -36.14
N GLU A 266 -39.20 43.77 -34.94
CA GLU A 266 -40.47 44.35 -34.51
C GLU A 266 -40.87 45.57 -35.36
N ASP A 267 -39.92 46.48 -35.62
CA ASP A 267 -40.14 47.67 -36.44
C ASP A 267 -40.60 47.27 -37.85
N VAL A 268 -39.98 46.23 -38.43
CA VAL A 268 -40.33 45.71 -39.75
C VAL A 268 -41.71 45.06 -39.77
N LEU A 269 -42.12 44.39 -38.69
CA LEU A 269 -43.47 43.84 -38.57
C LEU A 269 -44.53 44.95 -38.46
N GLU A 270 -44.18 46.12 -37.93
CA GLU A 270 -45.08 47.29 -37.87
C GLU A 270 -45.18 48.07 -39.20
N GLN A 271 -44.24 47.86 -40.13
CA GLN A 271 -44.29 48.51 -41.44
C GLN A 271 -45.50 48.07 -42.28
N LYS A 272 -45.97 48.96 -43.17
CA LYS A 272 -47.05 48.68 -44.14
C LYS A 272 -46.59 47.83 -45.33
N ILE A 273 -46.00 46.66 -45.06
CA ILE A 273 -45.61 45.69 -46.07
C ILE A 273 -46.81 44.81 -46.43
N LYS A 274 -47.06 44.62 -47.72
CA LYS A 274 -48.19 43.82 -48.20
C LYS A 274 -48.07 42.37 -47.72
N ASN A 275 -49.10 41.86 -47.04
CA ASN A 275 -49.18 40.51 -46.45
C ASN A 275 -48.29 40.28 -45.21
N ILE A 276 -47.73 41.31 -44.59
CA ILE A 276 -46.87 41.17 -43.38
C ILE A 276 -47.55 40.42 -42.23
N GLU A 277 -48.87 40.49 -42.12
CA GLU A 277 -49.69 39.76 -41.15
C GLU A 277 -49.51 38.22 -41.24
N PHE A 278 -49.18 37.68 -42.41
CA PHE A 278 -48.86 36.25 -42.55
C PHE A 278 -47.55 35.90 -41.83
N LEU A 279 -46.56 36.80 -41.89
CA LEU A 279 -45.29 36.63 -41.18
C LEU A 279 -45.54 36.76 -39.67
N LYS A 280 -46.29 37.77 -39.21
CA LYS A 280 -46.65 37.93 -37.79
C LYS A 280 -47.26 36.65 -37.21
N TYR A 281 -48.33 36.13 -37.81
CA TYR A 281 -48.94 34.90 -37.33
C TYR A 281 -47.99 33.70 -37.32
N ARG A 282 -47.09 33.61 -38.31
CA ARG A 282 -46.10 32.53 -38.34
C ARG A 282 -45.08 32.68 -37.20
N LEU A 283 -44.66 33.89 -36.90
CA LEU A 283 -43.72 34.19 -35.80
C LEU A 283 -44.38 34.08 -34.42
N ASP A 284 -45.69 34.30 -34.33
CA ASP A 284 -46.52 34.05 -33.13
C ASP A 284 -46.78 32.55 -32.88
N GLY A 285 -46.19 31.67 -33.71
CA GLY A 285 -46.24 30.21 -33.54
C GLY A 285 -47.35 29.49 -34.32
N LEU A 286 -48.20 30.20 -35.08
CA LEU A 286 -49.22 29.52 -35.88
C LEU A 286 -48.57 28.71 -37.02
N SER A 287 -49.16 27.55 -37.28
CA SER A 287 -48.78 26.69 -38.40
C SER A 287 -49.29 27.25 -39.73
N LEU A 288 -48.65 26.82 -40.82
CA LEU A 288 -49.09 27.16 -42.17
C LEU A 288 -50.54 26.74 -42.46
N GLN A 289 -51.05 25.72 -41.76
CA GLN A 289 -52.40 25.21 -41.90
C GLN A 289 -53.41 26.16 -41.23
N GLU A 290 -53.15 26.55 -39.98
CA GLU A 290 -54.00 27.48 -39.22
C GLU A 290 -54.08 28.86 -39.91
N ILE A 291 -52.96 29.34 -40.46
CA ILE A 291 -52.94 30.57 -41.26
C ILE A 291 -53.75 30.38 -42.55
N GLY A 292 -53.66 29.21 -43.18
CA GLY A 292 -54.42 28.89 -44.39
C GLY A 292 -55.93 28.92 -44.15
N GLU A 293 -56.39 28.30 -43.06
CA GLU A 293 -57.78 28.29 -42.62
C GLU A 293 -58.29 29.71 -42.32
N LYS A 294 -57.50 30.50 -41.58
CA LYS A 294 -57.82 31.89 -41.24
C LYS A 294 -58.07 32.77 -42.47
N TYR A 295 -57.35 32.53 -43.56
CA TYR A 295 -57.47 33.29 -44.81
C TYR A 295 -58.21 32.53 -45.93
N SER A 296 -58.77 31.35 -45.65
CA SER A 296 -59.43 30.48 -46.63
C SER A 296 -58.57 30.18 -47.87
N ILE A 297 -57.28 29.93 -47.66
CA ILE A 297 -56.31 29.56 -48.71
C ILE A 297 -55.57 28.27 -48.33
N SER A 298 -54.96 27.60 -49.32
CA SER A 298 -54.21 26.37 -49.04
C SER A 298 -52.92 26.64 -48.25
N ARG A 299 -52.48 25.65 -47.44
CA ARG A 299 -51.17 25.63 -46.77
C ARG A 299 -50.01 26.00 -47.71
N GLN A 300 -50.04 25.47 -48.94
CA GLN A 300 -49.03 25.74 -49.95
C GLN A 300 -49.04 27.22 -50.39
N ARG A 301 -50.22 27.85 -50.43
CA ARG A 301 -50.34 29.26 -50.76
C ARG A 301 -49.76 30.15 -49.67
N VAL A 302 -49.98 29.81 -48.39
CA VAL A 302 -49.36 30.48 -47.24
C VAL A 302 -47.84 30.41 -47.33
N TYR A 303 -47.28 29.22 -47.59
CA TYR A 303 -45.84 29.03 -47.75
C TYR A 303 -45.25 29.93 -48.86
N GLN A 304 -45.91 29.99 -50.02
CA GLN A 304 -45.47 30.86 -51.13
C GLN A 304 -45.50 32.35 -50.76
N ILE A 305 -46.48 32.78 -49.97
CA ILE A 305 -46.57 34.17 -49.49
C ILE A 305 -45.39 34.47 -48.54
N LEU A 306 -45.11 33.57 -47.58
CA LEU A 306 -44.01 33.74 -46.63
C LEU A 306 -42.64 33.76 -47.31
N GLN A 307 -42.38 32.87 -48.28
CA GLN A 307 -41.11 32.86 -49.02
C GLN A 307 -40.88 34.16 -49.80
N ARG A 308 -41.95 34.74 -50.38
CA ARG A 308 -41.85 36.05 -51.05
C ARG A 308 -41.60 37.18 -50.05
N LEU A 309 -42.24 37.15 -48.89
CA LEU A 309 -42.03 38.13 -47.83
C LEU A 309 -40.59 38.11 -47.34
N LEU A 310 -40.06 36.93 -47.00
CA LEU A 310 -38.68 36.76 -46.51
C LEU A 310 -37.63 37.28 -47.51
N PHE A 311 -37.88 37.14 -48.82
CA PHE A 311 -37.01 37.69 -49.86
C PHE A 311 -37.08 39.22 -49.98
N GLN A 312 -38.17 39.84 -49.51
CA GLN A 312 -38.42 41.29 -49.60
C GLN A 312 -38.04 42.04 -48.31
N LEU A 313 -37.70 41.34 -47.23
CA LEU A 313 -37.34 41.98 -45.97
C LEU A 313 -36.01 42.73 -46.10
N PRO A 314 -35.87 43.90 -45.44
CA PRO A 314 -34.55 44.50 -45.24
C PRO A 314 -33.69 43.59 -44.36
N PRO A 315 -32.36 43.82 -44.29
CA PRO A 315 -31.50 43.20 -43.30
C PRO A 315 -32.06 43.42 -41.88
N ILE A 316 -32.12 42.35 -41.09
CA ILE A 316 -32.68 42.38 -39.72
C ILE A 316 -31.56 42.33 -38.69
N ILE A 317 -31.60 43.19 -37.68
CA ILE A 317 -30.56 43.28 -36.64
C ILE A 317 -30.42 41.98 -35.86
N GLU A 318 -31.54 41.38 -35.45
CA GLU A 318 -31.55 40.12 -34.70
C GLU A 318 -31.01 38.96 -35.54
N GLU A 319 -31.22 39.00 -36.85
CA GLU A 319 -30.66 38.03 -37.77
C GLU A 319 -29.14 38.08 -37.79
N GLU A 320 -28.56 39.27 -37.95
CA GLU A 320 -27.11 39.48 -37.95
C GLU A 320 -26.46 39.07 -36.62
N LYS A 321 -27.17 39.23 -35.50
CA LYS A 321 -26.69 38.84 -34.18
C LYS A 321 -26.72 37.33 -33.92
N PHE A 322 -27.77 36.65 -34.36
CA PHE A 322 -28.09 35.31 -33.88
C PHE A 322 -28.09 34.22 -34.96
N SER A 323 -27.92 34.54 -36.26
CA SER A 323 -27.90 33.53 -37.32
C SER A 323 -26.79 32.50 -37.14
N ASP A 324 -25.61 32.95 -36.73
CA ASP A 324 -24.42 32.10 -36.61
C ASP A 324 -24.56 31.13 -35.43
N ILE A 325 -25.03 31.61 -34.28
CA ILE A 325 -25.24 30.78 -33.10
C ILE A 325 -26.39 29.79 -33.32
N TYR A 326 -27.51 30.22 -33.93
CA TYR A 326 -28.65 29.34 -34.25
C TYR A 326 -28.30 28.25 -35.26
N SER A 327 -27.50 28.57 -36.26
CA SER A 327 -27.09 27.62 -37.31
C SER A 327 -25.99 26.66 -36.86
N SER A 328 -25.20 27.05 -35.85
CA SER A 328 -24.12 26.22 -35.31
C SER A 328 -24.65 25.26 -34.24
N PHE A 329 -25.57 25.71 -33.39
CA PHE A 329 -25.98 24.97 -32.20
C PHE A 329 -27.46 24.53 -32.23
N ASP A 330 -27.75 23.42 -31.55
CA ASP A 330 -29.10 22.97 -31.22
C ASP A 330 -29.59 23.73 -29.97
N ILE A 331 -30.15 24.92 -30.19
CA ILE A 331 -30.66 25.80 -29.13
C ILE A 331 -32.17 25.62 -28.96
N PRO A 332 -32.67 25.12 -27.82
CA PRO A 332 -34.11 25.13 -27.51
C PRO A 332 -34.66 26.56 -27.37
N GLU A 333 -35.93 26.79 -27.71
CA GLU A 333 -36.57 28.13 -27.65
C GLU A 333 -36.57 28.73 -26.23
N ASP A 334 -36.86 27.91 -25.22
CA ASP A 334 -36.82 28.30 -23.81
C ASP A 334 -35.41 28.73 -23.38
N ILE A 335 -34.38 28.02 -23.83
CA ILE A 335 -32.98 28.41 -23.57
C ILE A 335 -32.63 29.70 -24.32
N PHE A 336 -33.04 29.84 -25.58
CA PHE A 336 -32.77 31.04 -26.38
C PHE A 336 -33.36 32.30 -25.74
N THR A 337 -34.64 32.25 -25.40
CA THR A 337 -35.36 33.37 -24.77
C THR A 337 -34.81 33.69 -23.37
N LEU A 338 -34.46 32.66 -22.60
CA LEU A 338 -33.91 32.82 -21.25
C LEU A 338 -32.51 33.43 -21.26
N VAL A 339 -31.64 33.03 -22.19
CA VAL A 339 -30.22 33.44 -22.24
C VAL A 339 -30.01 34.76 -22.96
N PHE A 340 -30.69 34.97 -24.09
CA PHE A 340 -30.51 36.17 -24.90
C PHE A 340 -31.50 37.28 -24.55
N HIS A 341 -32.48 37.01 -23.66
CA HIS A 341 -33.55 37.93 -23.28
C HIS A 341 -34.35 38.47 -24.48
N GLU A 342 -34.47 37.65 -25.53
CA GLU A 342 -35.18 37.98 -26.77
C GLU A 342 -36.58 37.37 -26.81
N ASP A 343 -37.44 37.93 -27.65
CA ASP A 343 -38.79 37.43 -27.89
C ASP A 343 -38.77 36.10 -28.68
N SER A 344 -39.69 35.18 -28.36
CA SER A 344 -39.97 33.97 -29.14
C SER A 344 -40.11 34.20 -30.66
N ARG A 345 -40.60 35.37 -31.07
CA ARG A 345 -40.74 35.77 -32.48
C ARG A 345 -39.39 35.86 -33.19
N VAL A 346 -38.32 36.24 -32.50
CA VAL A 346 -36.94 36.25 -33.03
C VAL A 346 -36.47 34.82 -33.27
N TYR A 347 -36.69 33.92 -32.31
CA TYR A 347 -36.38 32.49 -32.46
C TYR A 347 -37.14 31.86 -33.64
N ASN A 348 -38.45 32.10 -33.73
CA ASN A 348 -39.29 31.61 -34.82
C ASN A 348 -38.91 32.20 -36.18
N PHE A 349 -38.37 33.42 -36.22
CA PHE A 349 -37.85 34.04 -37.42
C PHE A 349 -36.57 33.34 -37.91
N LEU A 350 -35.65 33.04 -36.99
CA LEU A 350 -34.44 32.27 -37.28
C LEU A 350 -34.80 30.86 -37.75
N ASP A 351 -35.73 30.16 -37.09
CA ASP A 351 -36.18 28.82 -37.49
C ASP A 351 -36.84 28.79 -38.87
N LEU A 352 -37.52 29.87 -39.24
CA LEU A 352 -38.16 29.99 -40.56
C LEU A 352 -37.13 30.18 -41.69
N LYS A 353 -36.00 30.84 -41.42
CA LYS A 353 -35.00 31.25 -42.43
C LYS A 353 -33.76 30.37 -42.46
N TYR A 354 -33.37 29.80 -41.33
CA TYR A 354 -32.13 29.05 -41.13
C TYR A 354 -32.41 27.62 -40.70
N LYS A 355 -31.48 26.72 -41.05
CA LYS A 355 -31.49 25.37 -40.51
C LYS A 355 -30.83 25.41 -39.13
N LYS A 356 -31.55 24.94 -38.12
CA LYS A 356 -31.01 24.74 -36.77
C LYS A 356 -29.75 23.88 -36.80
N GLY A 357 -28.76 24.28 -36.00
CA GLY A 357 -27.53 23.53 -35.81
C GLY A 357 -27.73 22.19 -35.10
N SER A 358 -26.63 21.47 -34.91
CA SER A 358 -26.61 20.16 -34.26
C SER A 358 -25.61 20.05 -33.11
N VAL A 359 -24.85 21.10 -32.82
CA VAL A 359 -23.88 21.13 -31.72
C VAL A 359 -24.61 21.54 -30.44
N ASP A 360 -24.32 20.90 -29.31
CA ASP A 360 -24.98 21.21 -28.05
C ASP A 360 -24.65 22.62 -27.56
N ILE A 361 -25.67 23.45 -27.33
CA ILE A 361 -25.48 24.84 -26.88
C ILE A 361 -24.96 24.94 -25.45
N LEU A 362 -25.24 23.93 -24.60
CA LEU A 362 -24.91 24.03 -23.17
C LEU A 362 -23.39 24.04 -22.92
N ASP A 363 -22.59 23.32 -23.73
CA ASP A 363 -21.12 23.37 -23.66
C ASP A 363 -20.57 24.76 -24.00
N GLU A 364 -21.14 25.41 -25.01
CA GLU A 364 -20.76 26.76 -25.42
C GLU A 364 -21.14 27.78 -24.34
N LEU A 365 -22.35 27.70 -23.78
CA LEU A 365 -22.78 28.64 -22.75
C LEU A 365 -22.04 28.46 -21.42
N ALA A 366 -21.61 27.23 -21.09
CA ALA A 366 -20.86 26.95 -19.86
C ALA A 366 -19.38 27.33 -19.96
N ARG A 367 -18.75 27.18 -21.13
CA ARG A 367 -17.29 27.37 -21.32
C ARG A 367 -16.92 28.62 -22.11
N GLY A 368 -17.87 29.19 -22.84
CA GLY A 368 -17.70 30.41 -23.63
C GLY A 368 -17.64 31.67 -22.77
N ASP A 369 -17.38 32.79 -23.45
CA ASP A 369 -17.29 34.11 -22.84
C ASP A 369 -18.69 34.73 -22.65
N TYR A 370 -19.47 34.14 -21.74
CA TYR A 370 -20.80 34.62 -21.34
C TYR A 370 -20.78 35.19 -19.92
N SER A 371 -21.78 36.02 -19.60
CA SER A 371 -21.91 36.62 -18.27
C SER A 371 -22.10 35.56 -17.17
N GLU A 372 -21.68 35.89 -15.94
CA GLU A 372 -21.87 34.99 -14.79
C GLU A 372 -23.34 34.72 -14.47
N GLU A 373 -24.24 35.63 -14.84
CA GLU A 373 -25.68 35.42 -14.73
C GLU A 373 -26.16 34.31 -15.67
N VAL A 374 -25.72 34.34 -16.94
CA VAL A 374 -25.98 33.27 -17.91
C VAL A 374 -25.43 31.96 -17.36
N LYS A 375 -24.15 31.91 -16.96
CA LYS A 375 -23.54 30.67 -16.43
C LYS A 375 -24.30 30.07 -15.24
N ARG A 376 -24.76 30.90 -14.29
CA ARG A 376 -25.58 30.43 -13.15
C ARG A 376 -26.91 29.81 -13.57
N ILE A 377 -27.54 30.35 -14.62
CA ILE A 377 -28.78 29.80 -15.17
C ILE A 377 -28.52 28.44 -15.84
N ILE A 378 -27.41 28.31 -16.56
CA ILE A 378 -27.13 27.09 -17.35
C ILE A 378 -26.49 26.01 -16.50
N GLU A 379 -25.77 26.35 -15.44
CA GLU A 379 -25.01 25.42 -14.61
C GLU A 379 -25.85 24.23 -14.14
N PRO A 380 -27.06 24.37 -13.56
CA PRO A 380 -27.90 23.22 -13.20
C PRO A 380 -28.25 22.32 -14.39
N LEU A 381 -28.49 22.91 -15.57
CA LEU A 381 -28.79 22.16 -16.80
C LEU A 381 -27.56 21.44 -17.35
N TYR A 382 -26.40 22.11 -17.26
CA TYR A 382 -25.10 21.58 -17.65
C TYR A 382 -24.71 20.41 -16.76
N LEU A 383 -24.77 20.57 -15.45
CA LEU A 383 -24.52 19.51 -14.47
C LEU A 383 -25.48 18.34 -14.71
N LYS A 384 -26.77 18.60 -14.92
CA LYS A 384 -27.74 17.53 -15.19
C LYS A 384 -27.48 16.74 -16.47
N LYS A 385 -26.93 17.37 -17.50
CA LYS A 385 -26.67 16.73 -18.79
C LYS A 385 -25.32 16.00 -18.83
N TYR A 386 -24.29 16.59 -18.24
CA TYR A 386 -22.91 16.12 -18.40
C TYR A 386 -22.32 15.46 -17.16
N MET A 387 -22.88 15.66 -15.97
CA MET A 387 -22.33 15.10 -14.74
C MET A 387 -22.49 13.58 -14.72
N ASN A 388 -21.35 12.90 -14.65
CA ASN A 388 -21.25 11.48 -14.40
C ASN A 388 -20.87 11.21 -12.93
N ARG A 389 -20.75 9.91 -12.56
CA ARG A 389 -20.42 9.54 -11.18
C ARG A 389 -19.05 10.04 -10.70
N GLU A 390 -18.06 10.10 -11.58
CA GLU A 390 -16.72 10.60 -11.29
C GLU A 390 -16.76 12.10 -10.99
N GLN A 391 -17.36 12.88 -11.90
CA GLN A 391 -17.47 14.33 -11.75
C GLN A 391 -18.29 14.73 -10.53
N LEU A 392 -19.37 14.01 -10.22
CA LEU A 392 -20.13 14.26 -8.99
C LEU A 392 -19.29 13.99 -7.74
N LEU A 393 -18.48 12.92 -7.74
CA LEU A 393 -17.61 12.62 -6.60
C LEU A 393 -16.51 13.68 -6.44
N ILE A 394 -15.87 14.10 -7.53
CA ILE A 394 -14.85 15.16 -7.53
C ILE A 394 -15.48 16.46 -7.03
N HIS A 395 -16.65 16.83 -7.55
CA HIS A 395 -17.40 18.02 -7.12
C HIS A 395 -17.72 17.95 -5.62
N THR A 396 -18.24 16.82 -5.15
CA THR A 396 -18.56 16.60 -3.73
C THR A 396 -17.31 16.79 -2.86
N LEU A 397 -16.23 16.06 -3.15
CA LEU A 397 -15.01 16.13 -2.36
C LEU A 397 -14.36 17.52 -2.40
N SER A 398 -14.42 18.21 -3.55
CA SER A 398 -13.94 19.57 -3.71
C SER A 398 -14.76 20.56 -2.87
N LYS A 399 -16.10 20.52 -2.97
CA LYS A 399 -17.03 21.37 -2.21
C LYS A 399 -16.81 21.29 -0.70
N TYR A 400 -16.60 20.08 -0.16
CA TYR A 400 -16.42 19.88 1.28
C TYR A 400 -14.95 19.95 1.74
N SER A 401 -13.97 20.11 0.83
CA SER A 401 -12.54 20.07 1.17
C SER A 401 -12.10 21.15 2.16
N GLU A 402 -12.77 22.30 2.20
CA GLU A 402 -12.51 23.37 3.17
C GLU A 402 -12.94 23.00 4.60
N THR A 403 -13.95 22.14 4.73
CA THR A 403 -14.51 21.74 6.03
C THR A 403 -13.77 20.55 6.63
N GLN A 404 -13.34 19.62 5.77
CA GLN A 404 -12.71 18.38 6.18
C GLN A 404 -11.71 17.92 5.13
N GLN A 405 -10.47 17.68 5.56
CA GLN A 405 -9.40 17.32 4.65
C GLN A 405 -9.53 15.89 4.12
N TYR A 406 -9.95 14.93 4.95
CA TYR A 406 -10.10 13.52 4.59
C TYR A 406 -11.47 12.99 4.97
N PHE A 407 -12.08 12.21 4.09
CA PHE A 407 -13.39 11.63 4.25
C PHE A 407 -13.27 10.11 4.37
N THR A 408 -13.90 9.53 5.39
CA THR A 408 -14.03 8.07 5.47
C THR A 408 -14.90 7.54 4.31
N SER A 409 -14.92 6.22 4.13
CA SER A 409 -15.81 5.59 3.14
C SER A 409 -17.27 5.96 3.35
N ASP A 410 -17.69 6.07 4.61
CA ASP A 410 -19.08 6.33 4.99
C ASP A 410 -19.42 7.82 4.83
N ASP A 411 -18.50 8.72 5.21
CA ASP A 411 -18.66 10.16 4.98
C ASP A 411 -18.80 10.45 3.49
N MET A 412 -17.89 9.90 2.66
CA MET A 412 -17.93 10.07 1.22
C MET A 412 -19.24 9.55 0.63
N PHE A 413 -19.69 8.36 1.07
CA PHE A 413 -20.94 7.78 0.60
C PHE A 413 -22.17 8.65 0.92
N TYR A 414 -22.23 9.18 2.15
CA TYR A 414 -23.33 10.03 2.59
C TYR A 414 -23.32 11.37 1.83
N LEU A 415 -22.17 12.06 1.81
CA LEU A 415 -22.02 13.35 1.13
C LEU A 415 -22.32 13.24 -0.36
N TYR A 416 -21.80 12.21 -1.04
CA TYR A 416 -22.07 11.96 -2.45
C TYR A 416 -23.55 11.81 -2.76
N ASN A 417 -24.27 11.02 -1.96
CA ASN A 417 -25.69 10.77 -2.16
C ASN A 417 -26.55 11.99 -1.80
N SER A 418 -26.14 12.77 -0.80
CA SER A 418 -26.77 14.05 -0.46
C SER A 418 -26.61 15.05 -1.59
N GLU A 419 -25.42 15.17 -2.16
CA GLU A 419 -25.12 16.06 -3.28
C GLU A 419 -25.90 15.66 -4.53
N ALA A 420 -26.04 14.35 -4.78
CA ALA A 420 -26.88 13.84 -5.86
C ALA A 420 -28.36 14.22 -5.71
N GLU A 421 -28.88 14.31 -4.48
CA GLU A 421 -30.26 14.76 -4.23
C GLU A 421 -30.39 16.27 -4.39
N GLU A 422 -29.45 17.04 -3.84
CA GLU A 422 -29.43 18.51 -3.92
C GLU A 422 -29.39 18.99 -5.39
N LEU A 423 -28.58 18.32 -6.23
CA LEU A 423 -28.47 18.59 -7.67
C LEU A 423 -29.57 17.93 -8.51
N ASN A 424 -30.52 17.23 -7.88
CA ASN A 424 -31.62 16.51 -8.55
C ASN A 424 -31.13 15.50 -9.61
N LEU A 425 -30.11 14.72 -9.26
CA LEU A 425 -29.46 13.66 -10.05
C LEU A 425 -29.70 12.26 -9.46
N PRO A 426 -30.96 11.82 -9.25
CA PRO A 426 -31.26 10.56 -8.54
C PRO A 426 -30.69 9.31 -9.23
N LYS A 427 -30.40 9.38 -10.54
CA LYS A 427 -29.79 8.29 -11.32
C LYS A 427 -28.32 8.04 -10.95
N LEU A 428 -27.63 9.03 -10.41
CA LEU A 428 -26.21 8.92 -10.05
C LEU A 428 -25.99 8.35 -8.66
N LYS A 429 -27.03 8.35 -7.80
CA LYS A 429 -26.97 7.79 -6.45
C LYS A 429 -26.41 6.36 -6.45
N VAL A 430 -25.70 6.05 -5.38
CA VAL A 430 -25.09 4.74 -5.14
C VAL A 430 -25.68 4.13 -3.89
N ASN A 431 -25.88 2.81 -3.93
CA ASN A 431 -26.52 2.08 -2.82
C ASN A 431 -25.51 1.39 -1.91
N ASN A 432 -24.22 1.43 -2.26
CA ASN A 432 -23.15 0.74 -1.55
C ASN A 432 -21.87 1.59 -1.56
N SER A 433 -21.29 1.84 -0.39
CA SER A 433 -20.03 2.56 -0.22
C SER A 433 -18.87 1.85 -0.93
N LEU A 434 -18.84 0.51 -0.94
CA LEU A 434 -17.76 -0.27 -1.58
C LEU A 434 -17.67 -0.02 -3.09
N SER A 435 -18.82 0.15 -3.76
CA SER A 435 -18.84 0.45 -5.19
C SER A 435 -18.29 1.85 -5.48
N LEU A 436 -18.52 2.81 -4.57
CA LEU A 436 -18.00 4.17 -4.69
C LEU A 436 -16.49 4.18 -4.48
N MET A 437 -15.98 3.47 -3.46
CA MET A 437 -14.55 3.33 -3.16
C MET A 437 -13.75 2.72 -4.32
N ASN A 438 -14.24 1.62 -4.89
CA ASN A 438 -13.56 0.94 -6.01
C ASN A 438 -13.43 1.85 -7.24
N ASN A 439 -14.36 2.77 -7.43
CA ASN A 439 -14.31 3.76 -8.51
C ASN A 439 -13.40 4.94 -8.14
N ALA A 440 -13.50 5.43 -6.90
CA ALA A 440 -12.74 6.56 -6.37
C ALA A 440 -11.22 6.37 -6.53
N GLU A 441 -10.70 5.18 -6.23
CA GLU A 441 -9.26 4.88 -6.35
C GLU A 441 -8.71 4.89 -7.79
N ARG A 442 -9.57 5.01 -8.81
CA ARG A 442 -9.16 5.13 -10.22
C ARG A 442 -9.20 6.56 -10.72
N TYR A 443 -9.79 7.47 -9.96
CA TYR A 443 -9.98 8.85 -10.38
C TYR A 443 -8.77 9.68 -9.99
N LYS A 444 -8.17 10.34 -10.97
CA LYS A 444 -6.94 11.13 -10.78
C LYS A 444 -7.12 12.28 -9.78
N ASN A 445 -8.33 12.79 -9.62
CA ASN A 445 -8.65 13.86 -8.69
C ASN A 445 -9.06 13.40 -7.28
N VAL A 446 -8.85 12.12 -6.99
CA VAL A 446 -9.11 11.54 -5.66
C VAL A 446 -7.86 10.80 -5.22
N ILE A 447 -7.43 11.03 -3.99
CA ILE A 447 -6.30 10.33 -3.41
C ILE A 447 -6.70 9.66 -2.10
N TYR A 448 -6.27 8.41 -1.94
CA TYR A 448 -6.51 7.59 -0.76
C TYR A 448 -5.29 7.56 0.15
N SER A 449 -5.52 7.76 1.45
CA SER A 449 -4.54 7.60 2.51
C SER A 449 -5.01 6.55 3.51
N ASN A 450 -4.23 5.49 3.67
CA ASN A 450 -4.54 4.38 4.56
C ASN A 450 -4.70 4.86 6.02
N GLY A 451 -5.83 4.54 6.62
CA GLY A 451 -6.20 4.96 7.98
C GLY A 451 -6.84 6.35 8.08
N LYS A 452 -6.76 7.21 7.06
CA LYS A 452 -7.42 8.53 7.04
C LYS A 452 -8.63 8.58 6.11
N GLY A 453 -8.60 7.85 4.99
CA GLY A 453 -9.66 7.85 3.99
C GLY A 453 -9.26 8.58 2.71
N TYR A 454 -10.20 9.29 2.10
CA TYR A 454 -10.08 9.87 0.77
C TYR A 454 -10.11 11.39 0.81
N ARG A 455 -9.43 12.04 -0.10
CA ARG A 455 -9.52 13.50 -0.25
C ARG A 455 -9.50 13.94 -1.71
N HIS A 456 -9.96 15.15 -1.94
CA HIS A 456 -9.81 15.82 -3.23
C HIS A 456 -8.32 16.04 -3.54
N TYR A 457 -7.95 15.80 -4.80
CA TYR A 457 -6.61 16.00 -5.32
C TYR A 457 -6.66 16.86 -6.59
N SER A 458 -6.15 18.09 -6.49
CA SER A 458 -6.22 19.10 -7.56
C SER A 458 -4.95 19.23 -8.39
N VAL A 459 -3.86 18.55 -8.01
CA VAL A 459 -2.57 18.70 -8.69
C VAL A 459 -2.61 17.98 -10.04
N ASP A 460 -2.29 18.72 -11.10
CA ASP A 460 -2.12 18.14 -12.43
C ASP A 460 -0.74 17.48 -12.56
N ILE A 461 -0.76 16.20 -12.90
CA ILE A 461 0.44 15.36 -13.02
C ILE A 461 0.79 15.21 -14.49
N ASP A 462 1.79 15.97 -14.90
CA ASP A 462 2.40 15.95 -16.23
C ASP A 462 3.54 14.90 -16.31
N ASP A 463 4.08 14.73 -17.52
CA ASP A 463 5.16 13.76 -17.78
C ASP A 463 6.44 14.10 -16.99
N ASP A 464 6.72 15.38 -16.74
CA ASP A 464 7.89 15.83 -15.97
C ASP A 464 7.78 15.41 -14.49
N LYS A 465 6.61 15.61 -13.86
CA LYS A 465 6.35 15.14 -12.50
C LYS A 465 6.40 13.63 -12.41
N ILE A 466 5.87 12.92 -13.41
CA ILE A 466 5.99 11.46 -13.50
C ILE A 466 7.46 11.03 -13.53
N ALA A 467 8.29 11.68 -14.34
CA ALA A 467 9.72 11.38 -14.41
C ALA A 467 10.40 11.57 -13.04
N LYS A 468 10.15 12.70 -12.36
CA LYS A 468 10.66 12.94 -11.00
C LYS A 468 10.22 11.86 -10.00
N ILE A 469 8.95 11.41 -10.07
CA ILE A 469 8.44 10.34 -9.21
C ILE A 469 9.11 9.00 -9.52
N LYS A 470 9.49 8.72 -10.76
CA LYS A 470 10.21 7.48 -11.09
C LYS A 470 11.65 7.52 -10.59
N GLU A 471 12.30 8.67 -10.69
CA GLU A 471 13.69 8.89 -10.29
C GLU A 471 13.93 8.60 -8.81
N ILE A 472 13.00 8.95 -7.90
CA ILE A 472 13.19 8.70 -6.46
C ILE A 472 13.25 7.21 -6.06
N PHE A 473 12.96 6.28 -6.98
CA PHE A 473 13.05 4.82 -6.75
C PHE A 473 14.31 4.17 -7.37
N THR A 474 15.13 4.91 -8.13
CA THR A 474 16.28 4.30 -8.82
C THR A 474 17.35 3.83 -7.84
N ASP A 475 17.58 4.57 -6.75
CA ASP A 475 18.76 4.42 -5.90
C ASP A 475 18.56 3.53 -4.66
N ILE A 476 17.39 2.89 -4.52
CA ILE A 476 17.13 1.94 -3.42
C ILE A 476 17.64 0.53 -3.75
N GLU A 477 18.06 -0.21 -2.73
CA GLU A 477 18.52 -1.60 -2.90
C GLU A 477 17.34 -2.58 -3.10
N PHE A 478 17.62 -3.81 -3.56
CA PHE A 478 16.63 -4.88 -3.64
C PHE A 478 16.07 -5.23 -2.25
N GLY A 479 14.74 -5.36 -2.11
CA GLY A 479 14.13 -5.63 -0.80
C GLY A 479 12.66 -5.28 -0.69
N CYS A 480 12.13 -5.39 0.54
CA CYS A 480 10.75 -5.00 0.88
C CYS A 480 10.74 -3.71 1.68
N TYR A 481 9.93 -2.73 1.26
CA TYR A 481 9.94 -1.38 1.81
C TYR A 481 8.55 -0.87 2.14
N HIS A 482 8.50 0.11 3.04
CA HIS A 482 7.34 0.94 3.27
C HIS A 482 7.50 2.27 2.53
N MET A 483 6.43 2.75 1.88
CA MET A 483 6.46 3.98 1.08
C MET A 483 6.75 5.23 1.92
N ASP A 484 6.56 5.17 3.24
CA ASP A 484 6.94 6.26 4.14
C ASP A 484 8.45 6.54 4.13
N LEU A 485 9.30 5.55 3.83
CA LEU A 485 10.73 5.76 3.69
C LEU A 485 11.02 6.72 2.54
N ILE A 486 10.42 6.44 1.37
CA ILE A 486 10.54 7.28 0.16
C ILE A 486 9.95 8.67 0.43
N PHE A 487 8.76 8.73 1.02
CA PHE A 487 8.13 9.99 1.38
C PHE A 487 9.04 10.89 2.24
N LYS A 488 9.65 10.33 3.30
CA LYS A 488 10.52 11.07 4.22
C LYS A 488 11.82 11.51 3.56
N ASN A 489 12.34 10.74 2.61
CA ASN A 489 13.59 11.06 1.93
C ASN A 489 13.42 12.12 0.83
N HIS A 490 12.19 12.39 0.38
CA HIS A 490 11.90 13.28 -0.76
C HIS A 490 10.84 14.34 -0.44
N LEU A 491 10.89 14.96 0.75
CA LEU A 491 9.87 15.90 1.24
C LEU A 491 9.59 17.10 0.32
N GLU A 492 10.61 17.65 -0.35
CA GLU A 492 10.42 18.78 -1.27
C GLU A 492 9.55 18.40 -2.47
N LEU A 493 9.79 17.23 -3.06
CA LEU A 493 8.94 16.71 -4.14
C LEU A 493 7.54 16.39 -3.61
N MET A 494 7.42 15.79 -2.42
CA MET A 494 6.10 15.52 -1.83
C MET A 494 5.29 16.80 -1.61
N LYS A 495 5.96 17.90 -1.23
CA LYS A 495 5.32 19.21 -1.10
C LYS A 495 4.91 19.80 -2.46
N GLU A 496 5.75 19.68 -3.49
CA GLU A 496 5.42 20.06 -4.88
C GLU A 496 4.19 19.30 -5.40
N LEU A 497 4.10 18.01 -5.08
CA LEU A 497 3.00 17.13 -5.48
C LEU A 497 1.79 17.20 -4.53
N GLU A 498 1.83 18.02 -3.47
CA GLU A 498 0.83 18.03 -2.40
C GLU A 498 0.48 16.64 -1.84
N ILE A 499 1.49 15.78 -1.67
CA ILE A 499 1.39 14.46 -1.05
C ILE A 499 1.73 14.56 0.43
N TYR A 500 0.91 13.98 1.29
CA TYR A 500 1.01 14.13 2.75
C TYR A 500 1.39 12.85 3.49
N SER A 501 1.54 11.72 2.80
CA SER A 501 2.00 10.45 3.40
C SER A 501 2.54 9.49 2.34
N GLY A 502 3.31 8.48 2.76
CA GLY A 502 3.71 7.39 1.87
C GLY A 502 2.51 6.61 1.33
N SER A 503 1.41 6.54 2.06
CA SER A 503 0.19 5.88 1.56
C SER A 503 -0.46 6.61 0.39
N GLU A 504 -0.43 7.94 0.40
CA GLU A 504 -0.88 8.75 -0.72
C GLU A 504 0.06 8.61 -1.92
N LEU A 505 1.38 8.63 -1.70
CA LEU A 505 2.36 8.37 -2.77
C LEU A 505 2.11 7.01 -3.43
N HIS A 506 1.89 5.96 -2.62
CA HIS A 506 1.56 4.63 -3.11
C HIS A 506 0.26 4.64 -3.94
N ASN A 507 -0.79 5.33 -3.46
CA ASN A 507 -2.04 5.43 -4.20
C ASN A 507 -1.87 6.22 -5.51
N LEU A 508 -1.07 7.28 -5.52
CA LEU A 508 -0.76 8.04 -6.73
C LEU A 508 -0.03 7.17 -7.77
N CYS A 509 1.01 6.43 -7.37
CA CYS A 509 1.71 5.50 -8.27
C CYS A 509 0.76 4.46 -8.88
N LYS A 510 -0.18 3.94 -8.08
CA LYS A 510 -1.21 3.00 -8.53
C LYS A 510 -2.20 3.65 -9.50
N THR A 511 -2.68 4.86 -9.20
CA THR A 511 -3.71 5.58 -9.97
C THR A 511 -3.21 5.98 -11.36
N TYR A 512 -1.93 6.34 -11.46
CA TYR A 512 -1.27 6.69 -12.72
C TYR A 512 -0.62 5.49 -13.42
N GLU A 513 -0.80 4.27 -12.90
CA GLU A 513 -0.22 3.02 -13.44
C GLU A 513 1.28 3.15 -13.74
N LEU A 514 2.02 3.77 -12.82
CA LEU A 514 3.43 4.08 -13.04
C LEU A 514 4.25 2.79 -13.14
N VAL A 515 4.82 2.55 -14.33
CA VAL A 515 5.81 1.50 -14.54
C VAL A 515 7.17 2.02 -14.08
N ILE A 516 7.64 1.49 -12.96
CA ILE A 516 8.94 1.79 -12.36
C ILE A 516 9.75 0.48 -12.42
N PRO A 517 10.97 0.47 -13.01
CA PRO A 517 11.79 -0.74 -13.12
C PRO A 517 11.98 -1.43 -11.76
N ASP A 518 11.78 -2.75 -11.75
CA ASP A 518 11.91 -3.63 -10.58
C ASP A 518 11.00 -3.31 -9.38
N ILE A 519 10.13 -2.30 -9.45
CA ILE A 519 9.23 -1.96 -8.35
C ILE A 519 7.87 -2.62 -8.53
N ILE A 520 7.45 -3.36 -7.51
CA ILE A 520 6.13 -3.98 -7.44
C ILE A 520 5.39 -3.41 -6.23
N LEU A 521 4.32 -2.66 -6.49
CA LEU A 521 3.41 -2.19 -5.43
C LEU A 521 2.73 -3.38 -4.77
N ARG A 522 2.77 -3.45 -3.44
CA ARG A 522 2.13 -4.51 -2.65
C ARG A 522 0.89 -3.93 -1.95
N ARG A 523 0.58 -4.40 -0.75
CA ARG A 523 -0.52 -3.86 0.05
C ARG A 523 -0.13 -2.45 0.48
N ASN A 524 -0.91 -1.44 0.08
CA ASN A 524 -0.69 -0.05 0.47
C ASN A 524 -0.45 0.06 2.00
N PRO A 525 0.66 0.67 2.46
CA PRO A 525 1.67 1.43 1.71
C PRO A 525 3.01 0.69 1.47
N GLU A 526 3.03 -0.62 1.29
CA GLU A 526 4.26 -1.40 1.07
C GLU A 526 4.55 -1.65 -0.42
N PHE A 527 5.83 -1.78 -0.78
CA PHE A 527 6.29 -2.16 -2.11
C PHE A 527 7.56 -3.04 -2.03
N THR A 528 7.89 -3.73 -3.11
CA THR A 528 9.13 -4.52 -3.23
C THR A 528 9.96 -4.05 -4.41
N LYS A 529 11.29 -4.00 -4.25
CA LYS A 529 12.24 -3.89 -5.35
C LYS A 529 12.82 -5.26 -5.67
N GLY A 530 12.63 -5.70 -6.90
CA GLY A 530 12.86 -7.05 -7.41
C GLY A 530 11.79 -8.07 -7.06
N ASP A 531 12.03 -9.30 -7.51
CA ASP A 531 11.16 -10.45 -7.26
C ASP A 531 11.55 -11.16 -5.95
N ILE A 532 11.28 -10.49 -4.83
CA ILE A 532 11.45 -11.07 -3.49
C ILE A 532 10.15 -10.97 -2.70
N ASP A 533 9.74 -12.09 -2.09
CA ASP A 533 8.60 -12.11 -1.19
C ASP A 533 9.01 -11.66 0.23
N LYS A 534 8.05 -11.12 0.97
CA LYS A 534 8.29 -10.56 2.31
C LYS A 534 8.78 -11.60 3.32
N VAL A 535 8.36 -12.86 3.21
CA VAL A 535 8.83 -13.91 4.13
C VAL A 535 10.29 -14.18 3.89
N THR A 536 10.69 -14.39 2.63
CA THR A 536 12.10 -14.62 2.25
C THR A 536 12.98 -13.43 2.61
N PHE A 537 12.54 -12.21 2.30
CA PHE A 537 13.28 -10.99 2.65
C PHE A 537 13.51 -10.89 4.16
N ILE A 538 12.46 -11.04 4.99
CA ILE A 538 12.61 -10.98 6.44
C ILE A 538 13.50 -12.10 6.98
N LYS A 539 13.41 -13.32 6.43
CA LYS A 539 14.34 -14.41 6.80
C LYS A 539 15.79 -14.05 6.51
N GLN A 540 16.10 -13.47 5.35
CA GLN A 540 17.45 -13.01 5.03
C GLN A 540 17.92 -11.94 6.02
N GLN A 541 17.05 -10.97 6.35
CA GLN A 541 17.38 -9.92 7.31
C GLN A 541 17.61 -10.47 8.73
N ILE A 542 16.86 -11.50 9.14
CA ILE A 542 17.07 -12.21 10.42
C ILE A 542 18.40 -12.97 10.39
N ALA A 543 18.73 -13.64 9.27
CA ALA A 543 19.98 -14.37 9.13
C ALA A 543 21.21 -13.46 9.24
N ILE A 544 21.14 -12.24 8.67
CA ILE A 544 22.18 -11.21 8.81
C ILE A 544 22.36 -10.77 10.28
N ARG A 545 21.27 -10.75 11.05
CA ARG A 545 21.21 -10.24 12.43
C ARG A 545 20.92 -11.37 13.44
N ASN A 546 21.46 -12.56 13.20
CA ASN A 546 21.07 -13.75 13.94
C ASN A 546 21.25 -13.58 15.46
N GLY A 547 20.20 -13.90 16.23
CA GLY A 547 20.16 -13.79 17.70
C GLY A 547 19.79 -12.41 18.26
N ILE A 548 19.44 -11.45 17.41
CA ILE A 548 18.91 -10.14 17.84
C ILE A 548 17.54 -10.29 18.52
N SER A 549 17.20 -9.37 19.45
CA SER A 549 15.86 -9.33 20.03
C SER A 549 14.83 -8.93 18.97
N ILE A 550 13.58 -9.44 19.06
CA ILE A 550 12.52 -9.06 18.11
C ILE A 550 12.27 -7.54 18.13
N THR A 551 12.41 -6.91 19.29
CA THR A 551 12.22 -5.46 19.44
C THR A 551 13.30 -4.68 18.72
N ASP A 552 14.57 -5.03 18.92
CA ASP A 552 15.70 -4.35 18.27
C ASP A 552 15.72 -4.62 16.77
N PHE A 553 15.42 -5.86 16.36
CA PHE A 553 15.25 -6.20 14.95
C PHE A 553 14.22 -5.30 14.26
N THR A 554 13.03 -5.18 14.85
CA THR A 554 11.96 -4.40 14.21
C THR A 554 12.30 -2.92 14.10
N LYS A 555 13.07 -2.37 15.05
CA LYS A 555 13.57 -0.99 15.00
C LYS A 555 14.61 -0.79 13.90
N GLU A 556 15.56 -1.70 13.78
CA GLU A 556 16.56 -1.64 12.70
C GLU A 556 15.89 -1.73 11.33
N ILE A 557 14.96 -2.66 11.16
CA ILE A 557 14.22 -2.81 9.90
C ILE A 557 13.31 -1.60 9.62
N TYR A 558 12.74 -0.97 10.64
CA TYR A 558 12.00 0.29 10.47
C TYR A 558 12.91 1.42 9.97
N ASN A 559 14.13 1.55 10.52
CA ASN A 559 15.06 2.60 10.12
C ASN A 559 15.61 2.40 8.70
N GLU A 560 15.93 1.15 8.33
CA GLU A 560 16.53 0.84 7.02
C GLU A 560 15.48 0.72 5.90
N PHE A 561 14.32 0.12 6.19
CA PHE A 561 13.32 -0.25 5.17
C PHE A 561 11.97 0.43 5.36
N GLY A 562 11.77 1.18 6.46
CA GLY A 562 10.51 1.85 6.79
C GLY A 562 9.40 0.94 7.29
N LEU A 563 9.62 -0.38 7.42
CA LEU A 563 8.57 -1.33 7.82
C LEU A 563 8.19 -1.12 9.29
N GLN A 564 6.91 -0.85 9.55
CA GLN A 564 6.40 -0.46 10.87
C GLN A 564 6.61 -1.55 11.93
N GLU A 565 7.16 -1.17 13.10
CA GLU A 565 7.58 -2.10 14.17
C GLU A 565 6.47 -3.06 14.63
N ASN A 566 5.28 -2.52 14.95
CA ASN A 566 4.14 -3.31 15.44
C ASN A 566 3.61 -4.28 14.39
N SER A 567 3.52 -3.82 13.14
CA SER A 567 3.06 -4.63 12.01
C SER A 567 4.06 -5.74 11.69
N LEU A 568 5.36 -5.43 11.74
CA LEU A 568 6.44 -6.40 11.51
C LEU A 568 6.52 -7.43 12.64
N THR A 569 6.40 -7.01 13.90
CA THR A 569 6.32 -7.91 15.07
C THR A 569 5.17 -8.90 14.91
N SER A 570 3.99 -8.40 14.55
CA SER A 570 2.79 -9.23 14.30
C SER A 570 2.99 -10.17 13.11
N PHE A 571 3.65 -9.70 12.05
CA PHE A 571 3.97 -10.50 10.87
C PHE A 571 4.93 -11.65 11.19
N ILE A 572 6.02 -11.39 11.91
CA ILE A 572 7.01 -12.40 12.32
C ILE A 572 6.33 -13.43 13.22
N SER A 573 5.61 -12.97 14.25
CA SER A 573 4.92 -13.87 15.20
C SER A 573 3.92 -14.80 14.52
N LYS A 574 3.26 -14.34 13.45
CA LYS A 574 2.27 -15.13 12.71
C LYS A 574 2.87 -16.05 11.66
N ASN A 575 3.83 -15.57 10.88
CA ASN A 575 4.32 -16.27 9.67
C ASN A 575 5.66 -16.98 9.87
N LEU A 576 6.41 -16.61 10.91
CA LEU A 576 7.72 -17.14 11.26
C LEU A 576 7.78 -17.50 12.76
N PRO A 577 6.84 -18.29 13.30
CA PRO A 577 6.86 -18.63 14.73
C PRO A 577 8.13 -19.40 15.11
N ASP A 578 8.64 -20.23 14.20
CA ASP A 578 9.79 -21.12 14.45
C ASP A 578 11.11 -20.38 14.63
N VAL A 579 11.23 -19.15 14.12
CA VAL A 579 12.45 -18.34 14.27
C VAL A 579 12.44 -17.53 15.56
N LEU A 580 11.30 -17.40 16.24
CA LEU A 580 11.16 -16.59 17.45
C LEU A 580 11.33 -17.46 18.71
N ILE A 581 12.48 -17.36 19.36
CA ILE A 581 12.85 -18.16 20.53
C ILE A 581 13.17 -17.22 21.68
N ASN A 582 12.38 -17.29 22.76
CA ASN A 582 12.55 -16.46 23.98
C ASN A 582 12.68 -14.95 23.70
N GLY A 583 11.94 -14.43 22.70
CA GLY A 583 11.99 -13.01 22.33
C GLY A 583 13.15 -12.60 21.43
N GLN A 584 13.97 -13.56 20.99
CA GLN A 584 15.08 -13.38 20.06
C GLN A 584 14.81 -14.13 18.75
N LEU A 585 15.39 -13.64 17.65
CA LEU A 585 15.18 -14.18 16.31
C LEU A 585 16.39 -15.00 15.86
N TYR A 586 16.15 -16.27 15.54
CA TYR A 586 17.17 -17.22 15.12
C TYR A 586 16.79 -17.91 13.82
N ILE A 587 17.71 -17.89 12.85
CA ILE A 587 17.65 -18.76 11.69
C ILE A 587 18.93 -19.57 11.69
N GLY A 588 18.76 -20.89 11.83
CA GLY A 588 19.87 -21.82 11.96
C GLY A 588 20.69 -21.90 10.67
N ASP A 589 21.98 -22.12 10.86
CA ASP A 589 22.87 -22.68 9.84
C ASP A 589 22.59 -24.18 9.77
N GLU A 590 21.96 -24.65 8.69
CA GLU A 590 21.61 -26.07 8.48
C GLU A 590 22.84 -26.98 8.62
N GLU A 591 24.02 -26.50 8.25
CA GLU A 591 25.27 -27.26 8.40
C GLU A 591 25.63 -27.43 9.88
N ARG A 592 25.48 -26.36 10.69
CA ARG A 592 25.72 -26.37 12.14
C ARG A 592 24.69 -27.24 12.88
N ILE A 593 23.43 -27.25 12.45
CA ILE A 593 22.37 -28.09 13.06
C ILE A 593 22.58 -29.57 12.72
N SER A 594 22.99 -29.90 11.49
CA SER A 594 23.24 -31.29 11.11
C SER A 594 24.36 -31.94 11.96
N LYS A 595 25.35 -31.15 12.37
CA LYS A 595 26.45 -31.54 13.28
C LYS A 595 25.98 -31.78 14.73
N LEU A 596 24.76 -31.40 15.10
CA LEU A 596 24.16 -31.68 16.41
C LEU A 596 23.44 -33.05 16.46
N SER A 597 23.40 -33.77 15.35
CA SER A 597 22.78 -35.10 15.30
C SER A 597 23.54 -36.12 16.18
N GLY A 598 22.80 -36.93 16.96
CA GLY A 598 23.38 -37.90 17.91
C GLY A 598 23.79 -37.33 19.28
N LEU A 599 23.97 -36.01 19.43
CA LEU A 599 24.27 -35.38 20.73
C LEU A 599 23.09 -35.45 21.71
N LYS A 600 21.85 -35.40 21.21
CA LYS A 600 20.64 -35.57 22.04
C LYS A 600 20.67 -36.85 22.86
N GLU A 601 21.21 -37.94 22.29
CA GLU A 601 21.30 -39.24 22.95
C GLU A 601 22.38 -39.27 24.05
N LYS A 602 23.30 -38.31 24.06
CA LYS A 602 24.35 -38.16 25.10
C LYS A 602 23.92 -37.24 26.24
N LEU A 603 22.90 -36.40 26.02
CA LEU A 603 22.36 -35.47 27.00
C LEU A 603 21.23 -36.14 27.82
N LEU A 604 21.63 -37.02 28.75
CA LEU A 604 20.72 -37.86 29.54
C LEU A 604 20.06 -37.16 30.75
N ASP A 605 20.67 -36.10 31.27
CA ASP A 605 20.23 -35.41 32.47
C ASP A 605 19.25 -34.28 32.15
N ASN A 606 18.41 -33.94 33.12
CA ASN A 606 17.43 -32.84 33.00
C ASN A 606 18.07 -31.46 33.22
N ILE A 607 19.28 -31.40 33.77
CA ILE A 607 19.98 -30.16 34.12
C ILE A 607 21.51 -30.34 34.06
N TYR A 608 22.18 -29.36 33.49
CA TYR A 608 23.63 -29.28 33.35
C TYR A 608 24.15 -27.93 33.85
N LEU A 609 25.40 -27.90 34.32
CA LEU A 609 26.16 -26.65 34.38
C LEU A 609 26.58 -26.27 32.96
N VAL A 610 26.61 -24.97 32.65
CA VAL A 610 27.09 -24.47 31.35
C VAL A 610 28.46 -25.06 31.02
N SER A 611 29.41 -25.00 31.96
CA SER A 611 30.76 -25.53 31.78
C SER A 611 30.83 -27.04 31.51
N ASP A 612 29.88 -27.82 32.03
CA ASP A 612 29.87 -29.27 31.81
C ASP A 612 29.17 -29.62 30.50
N PHE A 613 28.15 -28.85 30.12
CA PHE A 613 27.53 -28.94 28.81
C PHE A 613 28.54 -28.61 27.69
N GLU A 614 29.36 -27.56 27.86
CA GLU A 614 30.45 -27.22 26.93
C GLU A 614 31.44 -28.38 26.76
N LYS A 615 31.84 -29.02 27.85
CA LYS A 615 32.73 -30.20 27.79
C LYS A 615 32.07 -31.38 27.07
N ILE A 616 30.76 -31.58 27.23
CA ILE A 616 30.02 -32.64 26.52
C ILE A 616 30.01 -32.34 25.03
N LEU A 617 29.71 -31.10 24.62
CA LEU A 617 29.77 -30.67 23.23
C LEU A 617 31.18 -30.91 22.67
N ALA A 618 32.22 -30.35 23.29
CA ALA A 618 33.61 -30.46 22.84
C ALA A 618 34.15 -31.91 22.75
N ARG A 619 33.61 -32.84 23.54
CA ARG A 619 33.99 -34.26 23.48
C ARG A 619 33.30 -35.04 22.36
N HIS A 620 32.12 -34.58 21.95
CA HIS A 620 31.26 -35.30 21.01
C HIS A 620 31.12 -34.59 19.67
N THR A 621 31.75 -33.42 19.50
CA THR A 621 31.86 -32.68 18.24
C THR A 621 33.31 -32.35 17.94
N GLU A 622 33.73 -32.53 16.68
CA GLU A 622 35.04 -32.09 16.19
C GLU A 622 35.11 -30.57 15.94
N TYR A 623 33.97 -29.89 16.12
CA TYR A 623 33.80 -28.47 15.86
C TYR A 623 33.71 -27.70 17.18
N ASP A 624 34.27 -26.49 17.18
CA ASP A 624 34.10 -25.52 18.26
C ASP A 624 32.70 -24.91 18.18
N ILE A 625 31.72 -25.58 18.80
CA ILE A 625 30.33 -25.13 18.84
C ILE A 625 30.13 -24.27 20.09
N SER A 626 30.02 -22.96 19.89
CA SER A 626 29.62 -22.05 20.96
C SER A 626 28.18 -22.35 21.42
N ILE A 627 27.95 -22.25 22.74
CA ILE A 627 26.61 -22.38 23.31
C ILE A 627 25.80 -21.12 22.98
N THR A 628 24.87 -21.28 22.06
CA THR A 628 23.92 -20.26 21.63
C THR A 628 22.49 -20.77 21.84
N SER A 629 21.52 -19.86 21.91
CA SER A 629 20.12 -20.24 22.15
C SER A 629 19.56 -21.18 21.07
N ASP A 630 20.00 -21.05 19.82
CA ASP A 630 19.62 -21.94 18.71
C ASP A 630 20.19 -23.35 18.89
N VAL A 631 21.44 -23.50 19.33
CA VAL A 631 22.05 -24.81 19.63
C VAL A 631 21.30 -25.49 20.76
N LEU A 632 21.01 -24.76 21.83
CA LEU A 632 20.25 -25.28 22.97
C LEU A 632 18.84 -25.71 22.56
N TYR A 633 18.12 -24.87 21.81
CA TYR A 633 16.79 -25.18 21.31
C TYR A 633 16.79 -26.45 20.46
N ASN A 634 17.72 -26.54 19.50
CA ASN A 634 17.84 -27.71 18.65
C ASN A 634 18.16 -28.98 19.43
N LEU A 635 18.92 -28.89 20.52
CA LEU A 635 19.22 -30.00 21.43
C LEU A 635 18.09 -30.31 22.43
N GLY A 636 17.04 -29.48 22.53
CA GLY A 636 15.92 -29.67 23.46
C GLY A 636 16.15 -29.06 24.85
N PHE A 637 16.98 -28.02 24.94
CA PHE A 637 17.35 -27.34 26.17
C PHE A 637 17.20 -25.81 26.06
N TYR A 638 17.28 -25.14 27.20
CA TYR A 638 17.41 -23.69 27.28
C TYR A 638 18.32 -23.32 28.47
N GLN A 639 18.95 -22.15 28.41
CA GLN A 639 19.82 -21.67 29.48
C GLN A 639 19.07 -20.76 30.47
N ARG A 640 19.38 -20.90 31.76
CA ARG A 640 18.90 -20.02 32.82
C ARG A 640 19.98 -19.79 33.87
N GLY A 641 20.71 -18.68 33.73
CA GLY A 641 21.92 -18.40 34.52
C GLY A 641 23.01 -19.42 34.16
N ASP A 642 23.63 -20.01 35.19
CA ASP A 642 24.71 -20.99 35.04
C ASP A 642 24.23 -22.41 34.69
N PHE A 643 22.91 -22.58 34.48
CA PHE A 643 22.29 -23.88 34.25
C PHE A 643 21.70 -23.98 32.84
N ILE A 644 21.88 -25.14 32.22
CA ILE A 644 21.18 -25.55 31.01
C ILE A 644 20.15 -26.60 31.40
N ILE A 645 18.88 -26.35 31.06
CA ILE A 645 17.71 -27.09 31.55
C ILE A 645 16.96 -27.66 30.36
N ARG A 646 16.53 -28.92 30.47
CA ARG A 646 15.73 -29.58 29.42
C ARG A 646 14.40 -28.84 29.26
N SER A 647 14.01 -28.56 28.01
CA SER A 647 12.88 -27.67 27.69
C SER A 647 11.53 -28.17 28.19
N ASP A 648 11.40 -29.45 28.53
CA ASP A 648 10.19 -30.03 29.17
C ASP A 648 9.92 -29.45 30.57
N PHE A 649 10.94 -28.89 31.23
CA PHE A 649 10.84 -28.39 32.59
C PHE A 649 10.93 -26.87 32.62
N ARG A 650 10.02 -26.21 33.35
CA ARG A 650 10.04 -24.74 33.54
C ARG A 650 11.13 -24.24 34.51
N GLY A 651 12.04 -25.11 34.93
CA GLY A 651 13.17 -24.80 35.80
C GLY A 651 13.41 -25.84 36.90
N VAL A 652 14.37 -25.54 37.77
CA VAL A 652 14.86 -26.42 38.88
C VAL A 652 13.73 -26.99 39.73
N LYS A 653 12.72 -26.17 40.08
CA LYS A 653 11.55 -26.60 40.87
C LYS A 653 10.79 -27.74 40.19
N ALA A 654 10.55 -27.64 38.88
CA ALA A 654 9.79 -28.63 38.12
C ALA A 654 10.55 -29.96 38.02
N ILE A 655 11.89 -29.90 37.88
CA ILE A 655 12.75 -31.09 37.91
C ILE A 655 12.64 -31.79 39.27
N LEU A 656 12.72 -31.04 40.38
CA LEU A 656 12.56 -31.61 41.71
C LEU A 656 11.16 -32.23 41.92
N GLU A 657 10.10 -31.59 41.41
CA GLU A 657 8.74 -32.16 41.47
C GLU A 657 8.65 -33.51 40.75
N GLU A 658 9.38 -33.69 39.65
CA GLU A 658 9.45 -34.97 38.94
C GLU A 658 10.22 -36.04 39.74
N GLU A 659 11.34 -35.67 40.38
CA GLU A 659 12.05 -36.57 41.30
C GLU A 659 11.20 -36.98 42.50
N ILE A 660 10.37 -36.07 43.02
CA ILE A 660 9.41 -36.36 44.09
C ILE A 660 8.41 -37.41 43.60
N LYS A 661 7.81 -37.27 42.42
CA LYS A 661 6.79 -38.22 41.93
C LYS A 661 7.25 -39.67 41.85
N THR A 662 8.55 -39.93 41.73
CA THR A 662 9.08 -41.29 41.52
C THR A 662 9.61 -41.92 42.80
N ARG A 663 9.77 -41.14 43.90
CA ARG A 663 10.47 -41.58 45.12
C ARG A 663 9.59 -41.43 46.36
N ARG A 664 9.50 -42.48 47.17
CA ARG A 664 8.83 -42.44 48.49
C ARG A 664 9.62 -41.67 49.54
N ILE A 665 10.95 -41.75 49.46
CA ILE A 665 11.88 -40.97 50.27
C ILE A 665 12.78 -40.23 49.30
N LEU A 666 12.84 -38.91 49.46
CA LEU A 666 13.72 -38.04 48.70
C LEU A 666 15.02 -37.89 49.50
N ASP A 667 16.07 -38.59 49.09
CA ASP A 667 17.43 -38.40 49.60
C ASP A 667 18.19 -37.47 48.66
N LEU A 668 18.55 -36.27 49.13
CA LEU A 668 19.28 -35.30 48.33
C LEU A 668 20.68 -35.80 47.91
N SER A 669 21.25 -36.79 48.62
CA SER A 669 22.54 -37.38 48.24
C SER A 669 22.44 -38.35 47.05
N GLU A 670 21.23 -38.80 46.70
CA GLU A 670 20.97 -39.69 45.55
C GLU A 670 20.51 -38.93 44.29
N LEU A 671 20.33 -37.60 44.40
CA LEU A 671 19.96 -36.77 43.27
C LEU A 671 21.18 -36.40 42.41
N PRO A 672 20.99 -36.05 41.13
CA PRO A 672 22.07 -35.55 40.28
C PRO A 672 22.83 -34.40 40.96
N PRO A 673 24.17 -34.41 41.03
CA PRO A 673 24.96 -33.39 41.73
C PRO A 673 24.65 -31.96 41.28
N THR A 674 24.41 -31.76 39.98
CA THR A 674 24.01 -30.49 39.39
C THR A 674 22.65 -30.00 39.91
N LEU A 675 21.69 -30.91 40.08
CA LEU A 675 20.38 -30.58 40.66
C LEU A 675 20.54 -30.18 42.13
N VAL A 676 21.35 -30.90 42.90
CA VAL A 676 21.65 -30.56 44.31
C VAL A 676 22.31 -29.18 44.41
N TYR A 677 23.29 -28.91 43.54
CA TYR A 677 23.92 -27.60 43.45
C TYR A 677 22.91 -26.49 43.11
N ALA A 678 22.03 -26.73 42.13
CA ALA A 678 20.98 -25.78 41.75
C ALA A 678 19.95 -25.52 42.87
N LEU A 679 19.63 -26.53 43.68
CA LEU A 679 18.77 -26.40 44.86
C LEU A 679 19.44 -25.59 45.96
N ASN A 680 20.75 -25.76 46.18
CA ASN A 680 21.51 -24.96 47.14
C ASN A 680 21.58 -23.49 46.72
N GLN A 681 21.68 -23.20 45.42
CA GLN A 681 21.60 -21.84 44.88
C GLN A 681 20.18 -21.23 44.95
N LYS A 682 19.16 -22.05 45.23
CA LYS A 682 17.75 -21.63 45.32
C LYS A 682 17.12 -22.14 46.62
N PRO A 683 17.54 -21.60 47.78
CA PRO A 683 17.20 -22.14 49.10
C PRO A 683 15.70 -22.10 49.43
N VAL A 684 14.89 -21.36 48.66
CA VAL A 684 13.43 -21.25 48.83
C VAL A 684 12.67 -22.49 48.32
N ILE A 685 13.24 -23.29 47.41
CA ILE A 685 12.50 -24.38 46.75
C ILE A 685 12.09 -25.48 47.76
N ILE A 686 13.01 -25.95 48.60
CA ILE A 686 12.73 -27.01 49.58
C ILE A 686 11.72 -26.55 50.66
N PRO A 687 11.90 -25.38 51.32
CA PRO A 687 10.90 -24.84 52.23
C PRO A 687 9.51 -24.69 51.60
N TYR A 688 9.45 -24.26 50.33
CA TYR A 688 8.17 -24.20 49.62
C TYR A 688 7.52 -25.59 49.52
N MET A 689 8.27 -26.65 49.16
CA MET A 689 7.73 -28.01 49.09
C MET A 689 7.25 -28.54 50.46
N GLU A 690 7.90 -28.14 51.55
CA GLU A 690 7.48 -28.46 52.92
C GLU A 690 6.21 -27.71 53.31
N SER A 691 6.10 -26.42 52.99
CA SER A 691 4.90 -25.60 53.27
C SER A 691 3.65 -26.08 52.54
N GLU A 692 3.83 -26.65 51.34
CA GLU A 692 2.78 -27.29 50.54
C GLU A 692 2.47 -28.72 51.00
N TYR A 693 3.11 -29.19 52.08
CA TYR A 693 3.03 -30.56 52.59
C TYR A 693 3.23 -31.61 51.49
N LYS A 694 4.16 -31.36 50.55
CA LYS A 694 4.57 -32.35 49.54
C LYS A 694 5.67 -33.24 50.09
N ILE A 695 6.57 -32.68 50.88
CA ILE A 695 7.65 -33.39 51.56
C ILE A 695 7.72 -33.01 53.04
N LEU A 696 8.32 -33.85 53.86
CA LEU A 696 8.59 -33.61 55.28
C LEU A 696 10.02 -34.04 55.61
N LYS A 697 10.84 -33.17 56.20
CA LYS A 697 12.21 -33.52 56.59
C LYS A 697 12.20 -34.57 57.70
N ILE A 698 12.94 -35.65 57.50
CA ILE A 698 13.08 -36.74 58.49
C ILE A 698 14.53 -36.94 58.96
N ALA A 699 15.50 -36.45 58.18
CA ALA A 699 16.91 -36.36 58.54
C ALA A 699 17.60 -35.25 57.73
N GLU A 700 18.88 -34.98 57.96
CA GLU A 700 19.62 -33.85 57.40
C GLU A 700 19.43 -33.65 55.88
N LYS A 701 19.53 -34.73 55.10
CA LYS A 701 19.38 -34.75 53.63
C LYS A 701 18.20 -35.60 53.14
N LYS A 702 17.35 -36.09 54.04
CA LYS A 702 16.26 -37.02 53.71
C LYS A 702 14.91 -36.43 54.02
N TYR A 703 13.99 -36.56 53.07
CA TYR A 703 12.63 -36.09 53.19
C TYR A 703 11.66 -37.23 52.87
N LEU A 704 10.66 -37.41 53.72
CA LEU A 704 9.52 -38.27 53.44
C LEU A 704 8.66 -37.59 52.38
N ASN A 705 8.31 -38.32 51.32
CA ASN A 705 7.38 -37.81 50.33
C ASN A 705 5.93 -38.07 50.77
N LEU A 706 5.22 -37.00 51.11
CA LEU A 706 3.85 -37.05 51.58
C LEU A 706 2.84 -37.30 50.44
N THR A 707 3.23 -37.12 49.18
CA THR A 707 2.35 -37.35 48.02
C THR A 707 2.03 -38.83 47.80
N PHE A 708 2.83 -39.76 48.34
CA PHE A 708 2.59 -41.21 48.26
C PHE A 708 1.68 -41.75 49.38
N ILE A 709 1.23 -40.90 50.31
CA ILE A 709 0.44 -41.33 51.47
C ILE A 709 -1.05 -41.38 51.09
N LYS A 710 -1.68 -42.55 51.21
CA LYS A 710 -3.10 -42.78 50.86
C LYS A 710 -4.09 -41.89 51.63
N ASN A 711 -3.78 -41.53 52.87
CA ASN A 711 -4.60 -40.67 53.74
C ASN A 711 -3.92 -39.30 53.97
N ARG A 712 -3.36 -38.69 52.93
CA ARG A 712 -2.60 -37.43 53.03
C ARG A 712 -3.34 -36.34 53.81
N ASP A 713 -4.64 -36.16 53.57
CA ASP A 713 -5.43 -35.12 54.22
C ASP A 713 -5.55 -35.30 55.74
N PHE A 714 -5.54 -36.55 56.22
CA PHE A 714 -5.52 -36.86 57.64
C PHE A 714 -4.19 -36.39 58.27
N PHE A 715 -3.06 -36.74 57.66
CA PHE A 715 -1.74 -36.30 58.14
C PHE A 715 -1.58 -34.78 58.09
N VAL A 716 -1.97 -34.13 57.00
CA VAL A 716 -1.90 -32.66 56.87
C VAL A 716 -2.76 -31.97 57.93
N ARG A 717 -3.94 -32.52 58.24
CA ARG A 717 -4.79 -32.01 59.32
C ARG A 717 -4.10 -32.13 60.68
N ASN A 718 -3.50 -33.29 60.97
CA ASN A 718 -2.78 -33.50 62.22
C ASN A 718 -1.55 -32.59 62.33
N PHE A 719 -0.79 -32.38 61.25
CA PHE A 719 0.33 -31.44 61.21
C PHE A 719 -0.11 -30.00 61.51
N LYS A 720 -1.23 -29.56 60.94
CA LYS A 720 -1.80 -28.23 61.25
C LYS A 720 -2.31 -28.13 62.67
N ASN A 721 -2.88 -29.21 63.23
CA ASN A 721 -3.32 -29.23 64.62
C ASN A 721 -2.12 -29.17 65.58
N PHE A 722 -1.04 -29.90 65.31
CA PHE A 722 0.19 -29.82 66.09
C PHE A 722 0.72 -28.38 66.17
N ILE A 723 0.79 -27.67 65.03
CA ILE A 723 1.21 -26.27 65.00
C ILE A 723 0.32 -25.41 65.90
N ARG A 724 -1.01 -25.54 65.81
CA ARG A 724 -1.97 -24.80 66.66
C ARG A 724 -1.85 -25.14 68.13
N ASN A 725 -1.56 -26.40 68.46
CA ASN A 725 -1.39 -26.85 69.83
C ASN A 725 -0.14 -26.21 70.44
N VAL A 726 0.97 -26.14 69.71
CA VAL A 726 2.17 -25.41 70.12
C VAL A 726 1.89 -23.91 70.24
N GLU A 727 1.23 -23.30 69.25
CA GLU A 727 0.83 -21.88 69.30
C GLU A 727 -0.05 -21.56 70.51
N SER A 728 -0.89 -22.50 70.95
CA SER A 728 -1.77 -22.31 72.12
C SER A 728 -1.05 -22.52 73.44
N PHE A 729 -0.02 -23.37 73.46
CA PHE A 729 0.77 -23.69 74.65
C PHE A 729 1.78 -22.58 74.98
N VAL A 730 2.47 -22.05 73.97
CA VAL A 730 3.51 -21.05 74.16
C VAL A 730 2.90 -19.66 74.37
N SER A 731 3.37 -18.94 75.38
CA SER A 731 2.96 -17.56 75.66
C SER A 731 3.54 -16.58 74.63
N GLU A 732 2.85 -15.47 74.39
CA GLU A 732 3.36 -14.40 73.52
C GLU A 732 4.69 -13.83 74.07
N ASN A 733 5.60 -13.42 73.20
CA ASN A 733 6.92 -12.89 73.53
C ASN A 733 7.84 -13.85 74.31
N HIS A 734 7.76 -15.14 74.02
CA HIS A 734 8.62 -16.15 74.65
C HIS A 734 9.48 -16.87 73.63
N TYR A 735 10.75 -17.08 74.02
CA TYR A 735 11.68 -17.98 73.35
C TYR A 735 11.37 -19.42 73.73
N PHE A 736 11.52 -20.33 72.78
CA PHE A 736 11.35 -21.76 73.06
C PHE A 736 12.04 -22.64 72.02
N THR A 737 12.39 -23.85 72.44
CA THR A 737 12.67 -24.99 71.57
C THR A 737 11.61 -26.06 71.78
N LEU A 738 11.50 -27.00 70.83
CA LEU A 738 10.58 -28.13 71.01
C LEU A 738 10.91 -28.94 72.26
N GLU A 739 12.20 -29.11 72.58
CA GLU A 739 12.64 -29.78 73.82
C GLU A 739 12.20 -29.02 75.08
N SER A 740 12.35 -27.69 75.10
CA SER A 740 11.96 -26.87 76.26
C SER A 740 10.46 -26.97 76.58
N ILE A 741 9.60 -26.87 75.57
CA ILE A 741 8.15 -26.92 75.81
C ILE A 741 7.69 -28.33 76.22
N ILE A 742 8.35 -29.39 75.72
CA ILE A 742 8.09 -30.77 76.15
C ILE A 742 8.47 -30.94 77.63
N LYS A 743 9.61 -30.37 78.05
CA LYS A 743 10.04 -30.35 79.46
C LYS A 743 9.05 -29.59 80.34
N ASP A 744 8.44 -28.54 79.81
CA ASP A 744 7.41 -27.74 80.48
C ASP A 744 6.01 -28.38 80.46
N GLY A 745 5.88 -29.60 79.93
CA GLY A 745 4.64 -30.40 79.96
C GLY A 745 3.79 -30.33 78.69
N PHE A 746 4.33 -29.88 77.56
CA PHE A 746 3.66 -29.98 76.26
C PHE A 746 3.53 -31.44 75.81
N HIS A 747 2.32 -31.84 75.43
CA HIS A 747 1.99 -33.17 74.91
C HIS A 747 1.18 -33.07 73.62
N ASP A 748 1.51 -33.89 72.62
CA ASP A 748 0.78 -33.97 71.36
C ASP A 748 0.86 -35.38 70.77
N GLY A 749 -0.22 -35.83 70.11
CA GLY A 749 -0.28 -37.17 69.53
C GLY A 749 0.79 -37.44 68.47
N LEU A 750 1.31 -36.44 67.76
CA LEU A 750 2.43 -36.65 66.82
C LEU A 750 3.75 -37.00 67.52
N ILE A 751 3.94 -36.54 68.76
CA ILE A 751 5.08 -36.92 69.58
C ILE A 751 4.92 -38.38 70.01
N ASP A 752 3.72 -38.76 70.46
CA ASP A 752 3.39 -40.12 70.88
C ASP A 752 3.46 -41.12 69.70
N ASP A 753 3.11 -40.68 68.49
CA ASP A 753 3.19 -41.45 67.24
C ASP A 753 4.66 -41.66 66.77
N GLY A 754 5.64 -41.06 67.45
CA GLY A 754 7.06 -41.27 67.20
C GLY A 754 7.64 -40.45 66.04
N PHE A 755 7.03 -39.31 65.68
CA PHE A 755 7.65 -38.38 64.75
C PHE A 755 8.96 -37.83 65.32
N SER A 756 10.00 -37.76 64.48
CA SER A 756 11.30 -37.25 64.93
C SER A 756 11.23 -35.75 65.23
N ILE A 757 12.04 -35.31 66.19
CA ILE A 757 12.15 -33.89 66.60
C ILE A 757 12.37 -33.00 65.37
N ILE A 758 13.28 -33.37 64.47
CA ILE A 758 13.56 -32.60 63.25
C ILE A 758 12.31 -32.47 62.35
N SER A 759 11.45 -33.48 62.27
CA SER A 759 10.20 -33.38 61.50
C SER A 759 9.25 -32.38 62.14
N LEU A 760 9.07 -32.49 63.46
CA LEU A 760 8.16 -31.63 64.22
C LEU A 760 8.62 -30.17 64.21
N GLU A 761 9.91 -29.91 64.44
CA GLU A 761 10.50 -28.57 64.34
C GLU A 761 10.28 -27.96 62.94
N ARG A 762 10.45 -28.75 61.87
CA ARG A 762 10.21 -28.27 60.49
C ARG A 762 8.73 -27.97 60.21
N LEU A 763 7.79 -28.58 60.91
CA LEU A 763 6.38 -28.21 60.81
C LEU A 763 6.12 -26.81 61.40
N LEU A 764 6.77 -26.47 62.53
CA LEU A 764 6.59 -25.18 63.20
C LEU A 764 7.03 -23.98 62.34
N VAL A 765 7.97 -24.19 61.43
CA VAL A 765 8.40 -23.18 60.44
C VAL A 765 7.25 -22.67 59.57
N ASN A 766 6.16 -23.43 59.44
CA ASN A 766 4.98 -23.03 58.67
C ASN A 766 3.96 -22.18 59.48
N SER A 767 4.21 -21.93 60.76
CA SER A 767 3.40 -21.03 61.57
C SER A 767 3.60 -19.57 61.14
N LYS A 768 2.56 -18.75 61.31
CA LYS A 768 2.64 -17.30 61.14
C LYS A 768 2.95 -16.55 62.45
N LEU A 769 2.72 -17.20 63.59
CA LEU A 769 2.88 -16.62 64.93
C LEU A 769 4.24 -16.98 65.55
N ILE A 770 4.92 -17.96 64.96
CA ILE A 770 6.21 -18.47 65.44
C ILE A 770 7.27 -18.10 64.41
N SER A 771 8.26 -17.33 64.84
CA SER A 771 9.43 -16.97 64.05
C SER A 771 10.63 -17.84 64.42
N ILE A 772 11.50 -18.10 63.45
CA ILE A 772 12.80 -18.74 63.70
C ILE A 772 13.78 -17.66 64.15
N VAL A 773 14.30 -17.80 65.36
CA VAL A 773 15.38 -16.96 65.91
C VAL A 773 16.72 -17.49 65.42
N TYR A 774 16.88 -18.81 65.51
CA TYR A 774 18.09 -19.48 65.08
C TYR A 774 17.82 -20.94 64.66
N SER A 775 18.49 -21.38 63.60
CA SER A 775 18.42 -22.76 63.11
C SER A 775 19.84 -23.25 62.85
N ALA A 776 20.22 -24.38 63.45
CA ALA A 776 21.56 -24.96 63.37
C ALA A 776 21.91 -25.49 61.96
N THR A 777 22.25 -24.58 61.05
CA THR A 777 22.96 -24.86 59.79
C THR A 777 24.33 -24.21 59.72
N ASN A 778 24.76 -23.50 60.79
CA ASN A 778 26.05 -22.84 60.90
C ASN A 778 26.93 -23.45 62.00
N ARG A 779 28.25 -23.28 61.87
CA ARG A 779 29.35 -23.93 62.63
C ARG A 779 29.42 -23.59 64.14
N SER A 780 28.36 -23.05 64.73
CA SER A 780 28.37 -22.33 66.02
C SER A 780 27.71 -23.10 67.18
N MET A 781 27.15 -24.30 66.92
CA MET A 781 26.49 -25.13 67.94
C MET A 781 27.05 -26.55 67.99
N LEU A 782 27.09 -27.12 69.20
CA LEU A 782 27.48 -28.51 69.47
C LEU A 782 26.27 -29.47 69.46
N LYS A 783 25.07 -29.00 69.86
CA LYS A 783 23.79 -29.75 69.79
C LYS A 783 22.77 -29.04 68.89
N LYS A 784 22.19 -29.76 67.91
CA LYS A 784 21.28 -29.20 66.88
C LYS A 784 19.83 -29.12 67.39
N ALA A 785 19.29 -27.91 67.52
CA ALA A 785 17.86 -27.63 67.70
C ALA A 785 17.47 -26.35 66.94
N ILE A 786 16.16 -26.10 66.77
CA ILE A 786 15.66 -24.81 66.26
C ILE A 786 15.13 -23.98 67.44
N LEU A 787 15.68 -22.76 67.58
CA LEU A 787 15.19 -21.77 68.53
C LEU A 787 14.09 -20.93 67.86
N PHE A 788 12.94 -20.91 68.50
CA PHE A 788 11.75 -20.21 68.07
C PHE A 788 11.41 -19.06 69.01
N TYR A 789 10.67 -18.09 68.50
CA TYR A 789 10.08 -17.01 69.27
C TYR A 789 8.65 -16.78 68.81
N LYS A 790 7.71 -16.75 69.76
CA LYS A 790 6.31 -16.47 69.46
C LYS A 790 6.05 -14.97 69.55
N SER A 791 6.01 -14.32 68.40
CA SER A 791 5.63 -12.91 68.27
C SER A 791 5.40 -12.57 66.80
N ASP A 792 4.65 -11.49 66.57
CA ASP A 792 4.60 -10.82 65.27
C ASP A 792 5.97 -10.20 64.90
N ASP A 793 6.79 -9.86 65.90
CA ASP A 793 8.13 -9.31 65.72
C ASP A 793 9.19 -10.41 65.57
N LYS A 794 10.09 -10.24 64.59
CA LYS A 794 11.20 -11.17 64.38
C LYS A 794 12.37 -10.85 65.32
N LYS A 795 12.81 -11.84 66.08
CA LYS A 795 14.01 -11.79 66.91
C LYS A 795 15.19 -12.48 66.24
N THR A 796 16.39 -11.95 66.44
CA THR A 796 17.67 -12.53 66.03
C THR A 796 18.31 -13.28 67.20
N LEU A 797 19.36 -14.07 66.91
CA LEU A 797 20.14 -14.70 67.97
C LEU A 797 20.80 -13.67 68.90
N ASP A 798 21.16 -12.50 68.37
CA ASP A 798 21.77 -11.44 69.18
C ASP A 798 20.74 -10.83 70.14
N ASP A 799 19.49 -10.65 69.67
CA ASP A 799 18.38 -10.22 70.54
C ASP A 799 18.09 -11.25 71.63
N PHE A 800 18.15 -12.55 71.30
CA PHE A 800 17.97 -13.61 72.29
C PHE A 800 19.01 -13.54 73.41
N PHE A 801 20.29 -13.42 73.07
CA PHE A 801 21.34 -13.29 74.07
C PHE A 801 21.21 -12.00 74.87
N GLN A 802 20.86 -10.88 74.21
CA GLN A 802 20.67 -9.61 74.88
C GLN A 802 19.48 -9.63 75.85
N ASP A 803 18.33 -10.15 75.41
CA ASP A 803 17.12 -10.27 76.23
C ASP A 803 17.40 -11.12 77.47
N LEU A 804 18.08 -12.26 77.31
CA LEU A 804 18.50 -13.08 78.45
C LEU A 804 19.47 -12.33 79.35
N LEU A 805 20.53 -11.71 78.82
CA LEU A 805 21.50 -10.99 79.64
C LEU A 805 20.85 -9.84 80.42
N LEU A 806 19.83 -9.17 79.86
CA LEU A 806 19.03 -8.17 80.56
C LEU A 806 18.24 -8.75 81.75
N GLU A 807 17.76 -9.99 81.65
CA GLU A 807 17.11 -10.69 82.76
C GLU A 807 18.11 -11.03 83.88
N TYR A 808 19.34 -11.42 83.53
CA TYR A 808 20.41 -11.71 84.50
C TYR A 808 21.08 -10.45 85.09
N GLY A 809 21.11 -9.35 84.35
CA GLY A 809 21.89 -8.13 84.62
C GLY A 809 23.40 -8.34 84.39
N SER A 810 24.03 -9.20 85.19
CA SER A 810 25.42 -9.62 84.94
C SER A 810 25.63 -11.07 85.37
N CYS A 811 26.37 -11.83 84.57
CA CYS A 811 26.53 -13.28 84.79
C CYS A 811 27.90 -13.78 84.31
N ASN A 812 28.37 -14.88 84.89
CA ASN A 812 29.53 -15.58 84.36
C ASN A 812 29.16 -16.19 82.99
N VAL A 813 30.08 -16.16 82.01
CA VAL A 813 29.79 -16.65 80.65
C VAL A 813 29.47 -18.15 80.65
N GLU A 814 30.19 -18.95 81.43
CA GLU A 814 29.98 -20.40 81.49
C GLU A 814 28.61 -20.73 82.08
N ASP A 815 28.23 -20.05 83.17
CA ASP A 815 26.91 -20.19 83.79
C ASP A 815 25.79 -19.76 82.83
N PHE A 816 25.99 -18.65 82.10
CA PHE A 816 25.03 -18.15 81.10
C PHE A 816 24.77 -19.18 80.00
N ILE A 817 25.82 -19.83 79.49
CA ILE A 817 25.70 -20.86 78.45
C ILE A 817 25.08 -22.14 79.03
N ALA A 818 25.47 -22.54 80.24
CA ALA A 818 24.92 -23.72 80.91
C ALA A 818 23.41 -23.58 81.17
N ASP A 819 22.95 -22.38 81.58
CA ASP A 819 21.54 -22.09 81.77
C ASP A 819 20.76 -22.19 80.46
N ILE A 820 21.31 -21.65 79.36
CA ILE A 820 20.71 -21.78 78.02
C ILE A 820 20.60 -23.26 77.62
N GLU A 821 21.64 -24.06 77.86
CA GLU A 821 21.61 -25.49 77.56
C GLU A 821 20.56 -26.22 78.41
N GLN A 822 20.50 -25.91 79.71
CA GLN A 822 19.55 -26.52 80.63
C GLN A 822 18.09 -26.19 80.28
N GLN A 823 17.83 -24.95 79.86
CA GLN A 823 16.47 -24.47 79.58
C GLN A 823 16.03 -24.83 78.16
N TYR A 824 16.87 -24.57 77.16
CA TYR A 824 16.52 -24.68 75.75
C TYR A 824 17.07 -25.94 75.07
N GLY A 825 17.94 -26.70 75.73
CA GLY A 825 18.56 -27.90 75.15
C GLY A 825 19.58 -27.58 74.05
N ILE A 826 20.11 -26.35 74.06
CA ILE A 826 20.94 -25.74 73.02
C ILE A 826 22.32 -25.42 73.60
N GLU A 827 23.39 -25.84 72.91
CA GLU A 827 24.77 -25.58 73.33
C GLU A 827 25.50 -24.70 72.30
N PHE A 828 26.12 -23.60 72.78
CA PHE A 828 26.83 -22.61 71.97
C PHE A 828 28.33 -22.56 72.31
N TYR A 829 29.17 -22.19 71.35
CA TYR A 829 30.57 -21.89 71.65
C TYR A 829 30.70 -20.56 72.39
N GLU A 830 31.48 -20.56 73.48
CA GLU A 830 31.71 -19.40 74.34
C GLU A 830 32.16 -18.15 73.56
N ALA A 831 33.12 -18.32 72.65
CA ALA A 831 33.66 -17.23 71.85
C ALA A 831 32.57 -16.55 70.99
N ASP A 832 31.65 -17.34 70.42
CA ASP A 832 30.57 -16.82 69.57
C ASP A 832 29.55 -16.02 70.39
N VAL A 833 29.22 -16.48 71.60
CA VAL A 833 28.30 -15.78 72.51
C VAL A 833 28.91 -14.45 72.95
N ILE A 834 30.18 -14.45 73.37
CA ILE A 834 30.90 -13.24 73.78
C ILE A 834 30.96 -12.23 72.63
N GLU A 835 31.37 -12.67 71.43
CA GLU A 835 31.52 -11.78 70.27
C GLU A 835 30.18 -11.11 69.92
N ARG A 836 29.09 -11.88 69.88
CA ARG A 836 27.74 -11.37 69.58
C ARG A 836 27.26 -10.37 70.60
N LEU A 837 27.39 -10.70 71.89
CA LEU A 837 26.99 -9.81 72.98
C LEU A 837 27.77 -8.48 72.97
N ILE A 838 29.09 -8.53 72.72
CA ILE A 838 29.90 -7.31 72.57
C ILE A 838 29.41 -6.46 71.40
N ASN A 839 29.08 -7.10 70.27
CA ASN A 839 28.60 -6.39 69.08
C ASN A 839 27.28 -5.64 69.31
N VAL A 840 26.44 -6.11 70.25
CA VAL A 840 25.19 -5.43 70.66
C VAL A 840 25.35 -4.51 71.88
N GLY A 841 26.60 -4.27 72.32
CA GLY A 841 26.93 -3.26 73.32
C GLY A 841 27.17 -3.77 74.74
N ALA A 842 27.11 -5.09 74.96
CA ALA A 842 27.49 -5.69 76.24
C ALA A 842 29.01 -5.56 76.49
N VAL A 843 29.41 -5.66 77.76
CA VAL A 843 30.84 -5.64 78.14
C VAL A 843 31.22 -7.00 78.70
N TYR A 844 32.30 -7.58 78.17
CA TYR A 844 32.91 -8.79 78.71
C TYR A 844 34.20 -8.47 79.47
N SER A 845 34.27 -8.91 80.73
CA SER A 845 35.49 -8.85 81.53
C SER A 845 36.20 -10.19 81.51
N LYS A 846 37.30 -10.27 80.75
CA LYS A 846 38.15 -11.47 80.69
C LYS A 846 38.73 -11.86 82.05
N THR A 847 39.02 -10.89 82.91
CA THR A 847 39.60 -11.14 84.25
C THR A 847 38.57 -11.76 85.21
N LEU A 848 37.30 -11.38 85.08
CA LEU A 848 36.21 -11.86 85.94
C LEU A 848 35.39 -12.99 85.31
N ASN A 849 35.69 -13.33 84.05
CA ASN A 849 34.90 -14.19 83.16
C ASN A 849 33.40 -13.86 83.16
N LYS A 850 33.06 -12.56 83.15
CA LYS A 850 31.70 -12.07 83.39
C LYS A 850 31.20 -11.14 82.28
N LEU A 851 29.94 -11.30 81.89
CA LEU A 851 29.17 -10.46 80.97
C LEU A 851 28.36 -9.44 81.75
N TYR A 852 28.28 -8.24 81.21
CA TYR A 852 27.54 -7.10 81.75
C TYR A 852 26.67 -6.50 80.65
N VAL A 853 25.44 -6.07 80.98
CA VAL A 853 24.52 -5.45 80.02
C VAL A 853 25.16 -4.22 79.36
N ASP A 854 25.85 -3.39 80.14
CA ASP A 854 26.53 -2.22 79.63
C ASP A 854 27.82 -1.86 80.40
N LYS A 855 28.51 -0.83 79.89
CA LYS A 855 29.75 -0.34 80.51
C LYS A 855 29.51 0.29 81.89
N ALA A 856 28.34 0.86 82.15
CA ALA A 856 28.06 1.49 83.43
C ALA A 856 27.94 0.43 84.54
N GLU A 857 27.29 -0.70 84.28
CA GLU A 857 27.23 -1.83 85.20
C GLU A 857 28.61 -2.41 85.50
N TYR A 858 29.43 -2.61 84.47
CA TYR A 858 30.83 -3.05 84.65
C TYR A 858 31.64 -2.09 85.54
N LEU A 859 31.57 -0.78 85.25
CA LEU A 859 32.29 0.22 86.05
C LEU A 859 31.77 0.31 87.48
N ASN A 860 30.46 0.12 87.69
CA ASN A 860 29.85 0.09 89.02
C ASN A 860 30.32 -1.11 89.85
N GLU A 861 30.62 -2.26 89.24
CA GLU A 861 31.15 -3.43 89.97
C GLU A 861 32.65 -3.30 90.25
N VAL A 862 33.43 -2.80 89.29
CA VAL A 862 34.90 -2.74 89.41
C VAL A 862 35.40 -1.57 90.26
N TYR A 863 34.67 -0.45 90.30
CA TYR A 863 35.09 0.77 91.02
C TYR A 863 34.25 1.07 92.27
N LYS A 864 33.40 0.14 92.71
CA LYS A 864 32.74 0.22 94.03
C LYS A 864 33.65 -0.26 95.16
#